data_AF-A0A7G3A825-F1
#
_entry.id   AF-A0A7G3A825-F1
#
_cell.length_a   1.000
_cell.length_b   1.000
_cell.length_c   1.000
_cell.angle_alpha   90.00
_cell.angle_beta   90.00
_cell.angle_gamma   90.00
#
_symmetry.space_group_name_H-M   'P 1'
#
loop_
_entity.id
_entity.type
_entity.pdbx_description
1 polymer ?
#
loop_
_entity_poly.entity_id
_entity_poly.type
_entity_poly.pdbx_seq_one_letter_code
_entity_poly.pdbx_strand_id
1 'polypeptide(L)'
;NLEFSPYLSLHTISEVFSHTEMNIFLRFCILWMKFTGILVYPFLVIYGAIFTPKKSLPSFANSDLLTIPVTDLAGKIRRGEVKSEAVVKAYINRLEAVNPLINAIVENGFDRAVEMAKIADKRCSEMDEAVLAEKYPLLGVPVTIKECLKAAGFPLTMGNFWRKDFRSEENSEAVQVILNAGAIPLLVSNAPEFCYSWETNNFITGRTLNPYDQRRTPGGSSGGEGALLGAGASLFGIAADTAGSIRCPAMYNGVFGHKPTPGVIPLEGTLPDLSKTSGNEYTSVGPMCRYAKDLPLLMKIMAGSKAIHLKLDDPVPIEQIKIFYKKAVGSSFFTIPPTRYFSRTFDEVIQHFSDFGMRPMPLDVDMSDAPEYVIAGSAGLRDIPNLMEDPTGIQKTPYLIWEMLKAPFGCSRFTFASMYLMFLVRMATSFIFRRNNPKYLKKFEQLRTDLVSKLSTNGVFIFPVTPKPALRHHEYYTMWYGMSYTFLINMLGFPATSIPIGFTADGLPVGIQVVAGPYQDRLCFSVAHHLERAFGGWKPPNAVKSSSEDQQIVLVEIMKEYILKLLLIILKTCYYISDPFYRIYVGLFYSRNAKNRLPKFSNKLLEIPAIDLADKIRSQEIKSEDAVAAYIERIGAVNPFINAIVESGFPQALTLAKKADKMCQETPAEELKLTYPLLGVPFTVKESCRLRNFLCTQGSLLRAKYRSTENGEVVGRLLDAGAIPLLVSNTPEFCFNWESFNYVTGRTLNPYNAQRSSGGSSGGEGALLGSGASLFGVGSDIAGSIRIPSLFNGVFGHKPTRRVVSITGHAPFPRDPIGADYLVIGPMCRYAKDLPLLLHIMAGPNAAQLNLLEPISWKDIKVFHFEEIKGPLIVPLTEDTRTNFRRVVHHFEEIGSRTTPLNLDLTKAIEISLSHLTNVPAVYVTSDPLNPDFCKSIYWELLLSMIGKSQFTFAALVFNLIVDQKGFIGERDNLRYRMLGDQIKSHLIDVLGTDGVLVIPTCSTTAWRHYEYAVNLSSLAYVIIFNALGLPSTHVPTGLSPDGLPMGVQVVAAPHQDRLCLAMAKHLEEAFGGWTPPP
;
A
#
# COMPACT_ATOMS: atom_id res chain seq x y z
N ASN A 1 -5.78 62.50 1.80
CA ASN A 1 -6.38 62.18 3.11
C ASN A 1 -7.49 61.15 3.01
N LEU A 2 -7.15 59.92 2.64
CA LEU A 2 -7.96 58.73 2.94
C LEU A 2 -6.98 57.57 3.16
N GLU A 3 -6.54 57.42 4.40
CA GLU A 3 -5.74 56.27 4.87
C GLU A 3 -6.65 55.04 4.94
N PHE A 4 -6.37 54.03 4.12
CA PHE A 4 -6.90 52.68 4.34
C PHE A 4 -5.93 51.92 5.26
N SER A 5 -6.40 51.60 6.47
CA SER A 5 -5.70 50.81 7.48
C SER A 5 -5.30 49.41 6.96
N PRO A 6 -4.04 48.95 7.16
CA PRO A 6 -3.54 47.68 6.61
C PRO A 6 -3.70 46.46 7.54
N TYR A 7 -4.58 46.50 8.55
CA TYR A 7 -4.80 45.39 9.49
C TYR A 7 -6.07 44.58 9.20
N LEU A 8 -6.13 43.90 8.05
CA LEU A 8 -6.88 42.63 7.98
C LEU A 8 -5.91 41.51 8.37
N SER A 9 -5.72 41.37 9.67
CA SER A 9 -4.95 40.28 10.24
C SER A 9 -5.71 38.96 10.05
N LEU A 10 -4.97 37.86 9.88
CA LEU A 10 -5.45 36.46 9.93
C LEU A 10 -6.22 36.09 11.23
N HIS A 11 -6.47 37.06 12.10
CA HIS A 11 -7.18 36.93 13.37
C HIS A 11 -8.68 36.69 13.18
N THR A 12 -9.32 37.29 12.17
CA THR A 12 -10.80 37.29 12.04
C THR A 12 -11.38 35.97 11.50
N ILE A 13 -10.57 35.13 10.85
CA ILE A 13 -10.98 33.77 10.43
C ILE A 13 -10.77 32.75 11.58
N SER A 14 -10.06 33.13 12.65
CA SER A 14 -9.52 32.22 13.66
C SER A 14 -10.37 32.02 14.92
N GLU A 15 -11.42 32.82 15.13
CA GLU A 15 -12.28 32.71 16.33
C GLU A 15 -13.38 31.65 16.23
N VAL A 16 -13.52 30.96 15.10
CA VAL A 16 -14.67 30.06 14.83
C VAL A 16 -14.35 28.57 15.05
N PHE A 17 -13.08 28.15 15.14
CA PHE A 17 -12.74 26.72 15.09
C PHE A 17 -12.29 26.12 16.43
N SER A 18 -12.97 25.05 16.84
CA SER A 18 -12.66 24.22 18.02
C SER A 18 -11.45 23.29 17.79
N HIS A 19 -10.90 22.72 18.89
CA HIS A 19 -9.74 21.80 18.85
C HIS A 19 -9.87 20.62 17.84
N THR A 20 -11.10 20.20 17.52
CA THR A 20 -11.40 19.09 16.60
C THR A 20 -11.31 19.50 15.13
N GLU A 21 -11.73 20.71 14.79
CA GLU A 21 -11.83 21.21 13.40
C GLU A 21 -10.46 21.57 12.81
N MET A 22 -9.49 21.88 13.66
CA MET A 22 -8.14 22.29 13.23
C MET A 22 -7.22 21.09 12.94
N ASN A 23 -7.44 19.97 13.64
CA ASN A 23 -6.84 18.69 13.26
C ASN A 23 -7.34 18.30 11.86
N ILE A 24 -8.60 18.57 11.55
CA ILE A 24 -9.19 18.37 10.22
C ILE A 24 -8.57 19.29 9.16
N PHE A 25 -8.30 20.57 9.47
CA PHE A 25 -7.65 21.48 8.51
C PHE A 25 -6.21 21.08 8.18
N LEU A 26 -5.39 20.73 9.18
CA LEU A 26 -4.04 20.23 8.93
C LEU A 26 -4.12 18.96 8.07
N ARG A 27 -4.98 18.02 8.45
CA ARG A 27 -5.26 16.78 7.69
C ARG A 27 -5.72 17.08 6.27
N PHE A 28 -6.52 18.11 6.06
CA PHE A 28 -6.97 18.58 4.75
C PHE A 28 -5.80 19.11 3.92
N CYS A 29 -4.91 19.95 4.48
CA CYS A 29 -3.71 20.39 3.77
C CYS A 29 -2.81 19.20 3.39
N ILE A 30 -2.65 18.20 4.27
CA ILE A 30 -1.89 16.98 3.96
C ILE A 30 -2.56 16.18 2.85
N LEU A 31 -3.88 16.02 2.93
CA LEU A 31 -4.68 15.35 1.91
C LEU A 31 -4.57 16.06 0.56
N TRP A 32 -4.65 17.39 0.56
CA TRP A 32 -4.51 18.23 -0.62
C TRP A 32 -3.11 18.10 -1.24
N MET A 33 -2.05 18.07 -0.43
CA MET A 33 -0.68 17.87 -0.94
C MET A 33 -0.44 16.46 -1.48
N LYS A 34 -1.04 15.44 -0.86
CA LYS A 34 -1.04 14.07 -1.43
C LYS A 34 -1.83 14.01 -2.73
N PHE A 35 -2.97 14.69 -2.78
CA PHE A 35 -3.83 14.77 -3.96
C PHE A 35 -3.14 15.51 -5.12
N THR A 36 -2.57 16.69 -4.89
CA THR A 36 -1.79 17.41 -5.91
C THR A 36 -0.56 16.61 -6.30
N GLY A 37 0.06 15.89 -5.37
CA GLY A 37 1.14 14.97 -5.69
C GLY A 37 0.71 13.85 -6.63
N ILE A 38 -0.45 13.24 -6.40
CA ILE A 38 -1.03 12.23 -7.31
C ILE A 38 -1.34 12.82 -8.69
N LEU A 39 -1.83 14.05 -8.76
CA LEU A 39 -2.16 14.72 -10.03
C LEU A 39 -0.93 15.17 -10.82
N VAL A 40 0.05 15.77 -10.13
CA VAL A 40 1.20 16.44 -10.75
C VAL A 40 2.35 15.47 -11.00
N TYR A 41 2.51 14.44 -10.15
CA TYR A 41 3.62 13.49 -10.27
C TYR A 41 3.70 12.79 -11.64
N PRO A 42 2.61 12.24 -12.22
CA PRO A 42 2.69 11.63 -13.55
C PRO A 42 3.14 12.61 -14.63
N PHE A 43 2.69 13.87 -14.56
CA PHE A 43 3.12 14.92 -15.48
C PHE A 43 4.61 15.22 -15.33
N LEU A 44 5.10 15.36 -14.10
CA LEU A 44 6.53 15.58 -13.82
C LEU A 44 7.40 14.39 -14.28
N VAL A 45 6.90 13.16 -14.13
CA VAL A 45 7.56 11.94 -14.61
C VAL A 45 7.65 11.92 -16.13
N ILE A 46 6.56 12.22 -16.83
CA ILE A 46 6.50 12.26 -18.29
C ILE A 46 7.38 13.41 -18.81
N TYR A 47 7.27 14.59 -18.21
CA TYR A 47 8.09 15.75 -18.53
C TYR A 47 9.59 15.42 -18.37
N GLY A 48 9.99 14.86 -17.23
CA GLY A 48 11.38 14.47 -16.99
C GLY A 48 11.88 13.35 -17.92
N ALA A 49 11.00 12.43 -18.33
CA ALA A 49 11.35 11.37 -19.26
C ALA A 49 11.53 11.87 -20.71
N ILE A 50 10.73 12.84 -21.15
CA ILE A 50 10.77 13.40 -22.50
C ILE A 50 11.90 14.44 -22.64
N PHE A 51 12.04 15.32 -21.65
CA PHE A 51 12.86 16.53 -21.78
C PHE A 51 14.23 16.44 -21.09
N THR A 52 14.54 15.36 -20.36
CA THR A 52 15.86 15.18 -19.72
C THR A 52 16.43 13.80 -20.09
N PRO A 53 17.27 13.69 -21.13
CA PRO A 53 17.88 12.42 -21.50
C PRO A 53 18.90 11.96 -20.45
N LYS A 54 18.92 10.65 -20.15
CA LYS A 54 19.96 10.04 -19.31
C LYS A 54 21.28 10.07 -20.08
N LYS A 55 22.36 10.58 -19.47
CA LYS A 55 23.70 10.60 -20.06
C LYS A 55 24.64 9.68 -19.25
N SER A 56 25.54 8.97 -19.91
CA SER A 56 26.62 8.26 -19.20
C SER A 56 27.71 9.24 -18.79
N LEU A 57 28.25 9.04 -17.59
CA LEU A 57 29.46 9.76 -17.18
C LEU A 57 30.68 9.15 -17.89
N PRO A 58 31.76 9.92 -18.12
CA PRO A 58 33.02 9.38 -18.61
C PRO A 58 33.52 8.22 -17.74
N SER A 59 34.12 7.21 -18.39
CA SER A 59 34.63 5.99 -17.73
C SER A 59 35.49 6.34 -16.52
N PHE A 60 35.40 5.51 -15.49
CA PHE A 60 36.22 5.61 -14.28
C PHE A 60 37.48 4.72 -14.38
N ALA A 61 37.65 3.95 -15.47
CA ALA A 61 38.77 3.02 -15.67
C ALA A 61 40.12 3.74 -15.88
N ASN A 62 41.20 3.18 -15.31
CA ASN A 62 42.59 3.67 -15.30
C ASN A 62 42.89 4.87 -14.39
N SER A 63 42.34 4.88 -13.16
CA SER A 63 42.54 5.99 -12.22
C SER A 63 42.88 5.56 -10.79
N ASP A 64 43.98 4.81 -10.63
CA ASP A 64 44.43 4.28 -9.34
C ASP A 64 44.49 5.36 -8.24
N LEU A 65 44.98 6.58 -8.57
CA LEU A 65 45.04 7.71 -7.63
C LEU A 65 43.67 8.18 -7.12
N LEU A 66 42.61 8.00 -7.90
CA LEU A 66 41.25 8.38 -7.55
C LEU A 66 40.54 7.31 -6.71
N THR A 67 41.19 6.21 -6.33
CA THR A 67 40.58 5.12 -5.55
C THR A 67 41.18 4.93 -4.17
N ILE A 68 42.20 5.73 -3.83
CA ILE A 68 42.90 5.62 -2.56
C ILE A 68 42.09 6.36 -1.47
N PRO A 69 41.76 5.70 -0.34
CA PRO A 69 41.10 6.35 0.81
C PRO A 69 41.93 7.52 1.37
N VAL A 70 41.28 8.51 2.00
CA VAL A 70 41.91 9.73 2.56
C VAL A 70 43.09 9.40 3.45
N THR A 71 42.87 8.49 4.41
CA THR A 71 43.86 8.06 5.40
C THR A 71 45.11 7.45 4.76
N ASP A 72 44.92 6.60 3.75
CA ASP A 72 46.02 5.94 3.04
C ASP A 72 46.74 6.92 2.11
N LEU A 73 45.99 7.77 1.40
CA LEU A 73 46.52 8.76 0.48
C LEU A 73 47.41 9.77 1.19
N ALA A 74 46.96 10.28 2.34
CA ALA A 74 47.77 11.19 3.16
C ALA A 74 49.08 10.53 3.61
N GLY A 75 49.03 9.25 4.02
CA GLY A 75 50.23 8.48 4.38
C GLY A 75 51.19 8.29 3.20
N LYS A 76 50.66 7.94 2.02
CA LYS A 76 51.45 7.78 0.79
C LYS A 76 52.13 9.07 0.35
N ILE A 77 51.45 10.21 0.49
CA ILE A 77 52.02 11.53 0.19
C ILE A 77 53.14 11.87 1.17
N ARG A 78 52.92 11.67 2.49
CA ARG A 78 53.96 11.94 3.52
C ARG A 78 55.20 11.08 3.34
N ARG A 79 55.05 9.82 2.91
CA ARG A 79 56.18 8.91 2.58
C ARG A 79 56.83 9.19 1.22
N GLY A 80 56.30 10.11 0.43
CA GLY A 80 56.78 10.41 -0.91
C GLY A 80 56.50 9.31 -1.94
N GLU A 81 55.66 8.31 -1.62
CA GLU A 81 55.25 7.25 -2.57
C GLU A 81 54.42 7.81 -3.73
N VAL A 82 53.67 8.89 -3.48
CA VAL A 82 52.84 9.59 -4.45
C VAL A 82 53.00 11.10 -4.25
N LYS A 83 53.09 11.86 -5.34
CA LYS A 83 53.13 13.33 -5.29
C LYS A 83 51.73 13.93 -5.17
N SER A 84 51.57 14.88 -4.25
CA SER A 84 50.33 15.66 -4.07
C SER A 84 49.94 16.37 -5.37
N GLU A 85 50.91 16.92 -6.12
CA GLU A 85 50.63 17.57 -7.40
C GLU A 85 49.97 16.62 -8.41
N ALA A 86 50.43 15.37 -8.48
CA ALA A 86 49.85 14.36 -9.37
C ALA A 86 48.42 14.00 -8.96
N VAL A 87 48.16 13.89 -7.66
CA VAL A 87 46.83 13.61 -7.09
C VAL A 87 45.87 14.76 -7.40
N VAL A 88 46.25 16.00 -7.12
CA VAL A 88 45.42 17.19 -7.38
C VAL A 88 45.09 17.30 -8.87
N LYS A 89 46.07 17.12 -9.76
CA LYS A 89 45.85 17.10 -11.22
C LYS A 89 44.91 15.98 -11.65
N ALA A 90 45.00 14.79 -11.06
CA ALA A 90 44.08 13.70 -11.36
C ALA A 90 42.63 14.04 -11.00
N TYR A 91 42.41 14.69 -9.84
CA TYR A 91 41.07 15.15 -9.45
C TYR A 91 40.56 16.29 -10.32
N ILE A 92 41.42 17.25 -10.72
CA ILE A 92 41.06 18.32 -11.66
C ILE A 92 40.59 17.74 -12.98
N ASN A 93 41.35 16.82 -13.58
CA ASN A 93 40.99 16.17 -14.84
C ASN A 93 39.62 15.45 -14.72
N ARG A 94 39.37 14.80 -13.58
CA ARG A 94 38.08 14.14 -13.34
C ARG A 94 36.95 15.16 -13.21
N LEU A 95 37.15 16.25 -12.48
CA LEU A 95 36.19 17.33 -12.29
C LEU A 95 35.79 17.97 -13.63
N GLU A 96 36.78 18.29 -14.48
CA GLU A 96 36.54 18.85 -15.82
C GLU A 96 35.74 17.88 -16.70
N ALA A 97 35.99 16.57 -16.59
CA ALA A 97 35.27 15.56 -17.36
C ALA A 97 33.81 15.37 -16.91
N VAL A 98 33.51 15.46 -15.60
CA VAL A 98 32.17 15.14 -15.08
C VAL A 98 31.29 16.36 -14.85
N ASN A 99 31.85 17.51 -14.46
CA ASN A 99 31.06 18.67 -14.04
C ASN A 99 30.13 19.20 -15.15
N PRO A 100 30.50 19.21 -16.45
CA PRO A 100 29.57 19.59 -17.52
C PRO A 100 28.30 18.73 -17.59
N LEU A 101 28.30 17.54 -16.98
CA LEU A 101 27.16 16.61 -16.97
C LEU A 101 26.33 16.66 -15.68
N ILE A 102 26.89 17.19 -14.57
CA ILE A 102 26.23 17.19 -13.26
C ILE A 102 26.06 18.58 -12.65
N ASN A 103 26.80 19.60 -13.12
CA ASN A 103 26.73 20.98 -12.67
C ASN A 103 26.76 21.14 -11.13
N ALA A 104 27.86 20.70 -10.52
CA ALA A 104 28.03 20.63 -9.06
C ALA A 104 29.01 21.66 -8.49
N ILE A 105 29.73 22.41 -9.34
CA ILE A 105 30.77 23.38 -8.94
C ILE A 105 30.21 24.80 -9.05
N VAL A 106 30.34 25.59 -7.98
CA VAL A 106 30.07 27.05 -8.02
C VAL A 106 31.29 27.78 -8.57
N GLU A 107 32.46 27.52 -8.00
CA GLU A 107 33.72 28.08 -8.45
C GLU A 107 34.87 27.11 -8.13
N ASN A 108 35.83 26.98 -9.04
CA ASN A 108 37.02 26.17 -8.86
C ASN A 108 38.23 27.01 -8.41
N GLY A 109 39.14 26.39 -7.67
CA GLY A 109 40.40 26.98 -7.21
C GLY A 109 41.61 26.20 -7.71
N PHE A 110 41.55 25.66 -8.92
CA PHE A 110 42.50 24.66 -9.43
C PHE A 110 43.94 25.14 -9.47
N ASP A 111 44.19 26.36 -9.93
CA ASP A 111 45.56 26.92 -9.99
C ASP A 111 46.19 27.01 -8.60
N ARG A 112 45.46 27.59 -7.65
CA ARG A 112 45.87 27.67 -6.24
C ARG A 112 46.06 26.28 -5.62
N ALA A 113 45.21 25.32 -5.97
CA ALA A 113 45.32 23.95 -5.48
C ALA A 113 46.61 23.27 -5.97
N VAL A 114 47.01 23.48 -7.23
CA VAL A 114 48.28 22.95 -7.78
C VAL A 114 49.49 23.58 -7.09
N GLU A 115 49.46 24.89 -6.79
CA GLU A 115 50.52 25.55 -6.04
C GLU A 115 50.63 25.01 -4.61
N MET A 116 49.51 24.86 -3.91
CA MET A 116 49.46 24.25 -2.57
C MET A 116 49.97 22.81 -2.58
N ALA A 117 49.71 22.05 -3.65
CA ALA A 117 50.19 20.68 -3.81
C ALA A 117 51.72 20.62 -3.95
N LYS A 118 52.32 21.54 -4.71
CA LYS A 118 53.78 21.67 -4.81
C LYS A 118 54.42 22.02 -3.47
N ILE A 119 53.77 22.88 -2.67
CA ILE A 119 54.23 23.21 -1.32
C ILE A 119 54.16 21.98 -0.40
N ALA A 120 53.08 21.18 -0.50
CA ALA A 120 52.96 19.93 0.25
C ALA A 120 54.06 18.94 -0.13
N ASP A 121 54.34 18.77 -1.43
CA ASP A 121 55.40 17.91 -1.94
C ASP A 121 56.80 18.37 -1.47
N LYS A 122 57.03 19.68 -1.41
CA LYS A 122 58.27 20.26 -0.86
C LYS A 122 58.43 19.96 0.63
N ARG A 123 57.36 20.09 1.43
CA ARG A 123 57.39 19.74 2.86
C ARG A 123 57.74 18.27 3.09
N CYS A 124 57.23 17.37 2.25
CA CYS A 124 57.60 15.94 2.31
C CYS A 124 59.09 15.69 2.09
N SER A 125 59.80 16.56 1.34
CA SER A 125 61.26 16.44 1.15
C SER A 125 62.10 17.10 2.26
N GLU A 126 61.50 17.93 3.11
CA GLU A 126 62.22 18.75 4.10
C GLU A 126 61.96 18.30 5.55
N MET A 127 60.96 17.46 5.80
CA MET A 127 60.53 17.06 7.14
C MET A 127 60.31 15.54 7.23
N ASP A 128 60.58 14.97 8.41
CA ASP A 128 60.34 13.55 8.67
C ASP A 128 58.85 13.18 8.66
N GLU A 129 58.51 11.97 8.22
CA GLU A 129 57.12 11.46 8.13
C GLU A 129 56.38 11.59 9.46
N ALA A 130 57.03 11.28 10.59
CA ALA A 130 56.40 11.34 11.92
C ALA A 130 55.95 12.76 12.28
N VAL A 131 56.79 13.77 12.00
CA VAL A 131 56.46 15.18 12.23
C VAL A 131 55.34 15.64 11.29
N LEU A 132 55.38 15.19 10.03
CA LEU A 132 54.32 15.47 9.07
C LEU A 132 53.00 14.80 9.48
N ALA A 133 53.02 13.59 10.02
CA ALA A 133 51.82 12.86 10.45
C ALA A 133 51.15 13.53 11.65
N GLU A 134 51.94 14.06 12.59
CA GLU A 134 51.43 14.80 13.76
C GLU A 134 50.87 16.17 13.36
N LYS A 135 51.63 16.95 12.57
CA LYS A 135 51.29 18.35 12.27
C LYS A 135 50.34 18.51 11.09
N TYR A 136 50.43 17.64 10.09
CA TYR A 136 49.69 17.70 8.83
C TYR A 136 49.08 16.34 8.47
N PRO A 137 48.12 15.82 9.26
CA PRO A 137 47.56 14.49 9.05
C PRO A 137 46.83 14.32 7.70
N LEU A 138 46.46 15.42 7.02
CA LEU A 138 45.85 15.44 5.68
C LEU A 138 46.74 16.09 4.62
N LEU A 139 48.06 16.16 4.85
CA LEU A 139 49.01 16.82 3.95
C LEU A 139 48.81 16.42 2.49
N GLY A 140 48.52 17.42 1.66
CA GLY A 140 48.44 17.25 0.20
C GLY A 140 47.17 16.57 -0.31
N VAL A 141 46.19 16.27 0.56
CA VAL A 141 44.94 15.61 0.16
C VAL A 141 43.92 16.64 -0.31
N PRO A 142 43.27 16.46 -1.48
CA PRO A 142 42.25 17.37 -1.97
C PRO A 142 40.94 17.30 -1.17
N VAL A 143 40.31 18.45 -0.93
CA VAL A 143 39.01 18.61 -0.26
C VAL A 143 38.07 19.50 -1.06
N THR A 144 36.77 19.20 -1.01
CA THR A 144 35.69 20.06 -1.52
C THR A 144 34.87 20.65 -0.37
N ILE A 145 34.43 21.90 -0.53
CA ILE A 145 33.75 22.64 0.53
C ILE A 145 32.36 23.05 0.05
N LYS A 146 31.33 22.72 0.83
CA LYS A 146 29.99 23.23 0.55
C LYS A 146 29.97 24.75 0.65
N GLU A 147 29.43 25.43 -0.37
CA GLU A 147 29.44 26.90 -0.47
C GLU A 147 28.87 27.61 0.78
N CYS A 148 27.97 26.98 1.54
CA CYS A 148 27.42 27.57 2.77
C CYS A 148 28.44 27.76 3.91
N LEU A 149 29.66 27.26 3.76
CA LEU A 149 30.76 27.39 4.71
C LEU A 149 31.71 28.47 4.20
N LYS A 150 32.02 29.47 5.03
CA LYS A 150 33.02 30.49 4.69
C LYS A 150 34.34 29.84 4.28
N ALA A 151 34.82 30.16 3.08
CA ALA A 151 36.12 29.74 2.56
C ALA A 151 36.81 30.93 1.90
N ALA A 152 37.96 31.34 2.45
CA ALA A 152 38.65 32.56 2.10
C ALA A 152 39.05 32.57 0.60
N GLY A 153 38.52 33.56 -0.11
CA GLY A 153 38.73 33.76 -1.54
C GLY A 153 37.76 32.99 -2.44
N PHE A 154 36.76 32.29 -1.90
CA PHE A 154 35.67 31.66 -2.68
C PHE A 154 34.34 32.41 -2.51
N PRO A 155 33.38 32.22 -3.45
CA PRO A 155 32.03 32.77 -3.34
C PRO A 155 31.27 32.24 -2.11
N LEU A 156 30.42 33.09 -1.55
CA LEU A 156 29.47 32.75 -0.49
C LEU A 156 28.10 33.33 -0.86
N THR A 157 27.59 32.91 -2.02
CA THR A 157 26.35 33.46 -2.60
C THR A 157 25.11 32.81 -2.00
N MET A 158 25.20 31.53 -1.65
CA MET A 158 24.07 30.70 -1.22
C MET A 158 22.92 30.66 -2.22
N GLY A 159 23.23 30.83 -3.52
CA GLY A 159 22.22 30.98 -4.56
C GLY A 159 21.36 32.24 -4.43
N ASN A 160 21.66 33.13 -3.48
CA ASN A 160 20.93 34.37 -3.25
C ASN A 160 21.34 35.41 -4.29
N PHE A 161 20.39 35.85 -5.12
CA PHE A 161 20.59 36.86 -6.15
C PHE A 161 21.35 38.12 -5.65
N TRP A 162 21.05 38.60 -4.44
CA TRP A 162 21.69 39.78 -3.86
C TRP A 162 23.16 39.59 -3.49
N ARG A 163 23.61 38.33 -3.37
CA ARG A 163 24.96 37.94 -2.96
C ARG A 163 25.75 37.32 -4.10
N LYS A 164 25.30 37.45 -5.35
CA LYS A 164 25.95 36.82 -6.51
C LYS A 164 27.43 37.18 -6.68
N ASP A 165 27.83 38.38 -6.23
CA ASP A 165 29.20 38.89 -6.32
C ASP A 165 29.93 38.82 -4.96
N PHE A 166 29.28 38.27 -3.92
CA PHE A 166 29.84 38.23 -2.56
C PHE A 166 30.85 37.09 -2.41
N ARG A 167 32.02 37.41 -1.83
CA ARG A 167 33.12 36.46 -1.58
C ARG A 167 33.49 36.49 -0.10
N SER A 168 33.88 35.33 0.43
CA SER A 168 34.33 35.25 1.82
C SER A 168 35.78 35.71 1.95
N GLU A 169 36.07 36.58 2.91
CA GLU A 169 37.44 37.02 3.23
C GLU A 169 38.15 36.06 4.19
N GLU A 170 37.38 35.30 4.97
CA GLU A 170 37.86 34.39 6.00
C GLU A 170 37.36 32.96 5.79
N ASN A 171 37.99 32.00 6.46
CA ASN A 171 37.51 30.62 6.56
C ASN A 171 36.62 30.46 7.80
N SER A 172 35.61 29.61 7.73
CA SER A 172 34.96 29.10 8.95
C SER A 172 35.92 28.23 9.75
N GLU A 173 35.68 28.06 11.04
CA GLU A 173 36.55 27.25 11.89
C GLU A 173 36.66 25.80 11.37
N ALA A 174 35.53 25.22 10.96
CA ALA A 174 35.50 23.86 10.39
C ALA A 174 36.32 23.72 9.10
N VAL A 175 36.37 24.76 8.25
CA VAL A 175 37.26 24.77 7.07
C VAL A 175 38.71 24.98 7.52
N GLN A 176 38.96 25.93 8.41
CA GLN A 176 40.32 26.29 8.83
C GLN A 176 41.06 25.11 9.47
N VAL A 177 40.41 24.31 10.32
CA VAL A 177 41.06 23.14 10.96
C VAL A 177 41.49 22.07 9.95
N ILE A 178 40.70 21.85 8.90
CA ILE A 178 41.02 20.91 7.82
C ILE A 178 42.18 21.44 6.95
N LEU A 179 42.20 22.74 6.67
CA LEU A 179 43.32 23.38 5.95
C LEU A 179 44.61 23.38 6.77
N ASN A 180 44.53 23.63 8.08
CA ASN A 180 45.67 23.54 9.00
C ASN A 180 46.25 22.13 9.06
N ALA A 181 45.40 21.10 8.95
CA ALA A 181 45.80 19.70 8.84
C ALA A 181 46.48 19.36 7.49
N GLY A 182 46.57 20.30 6.56
CA GLY A 182 47.31 20.17 5.30
C GLY A 182 46.46 19.79 4.08
N ALA A 183 45.14 19.77 4.19
CA ALA A 183 44.25 19.52 3.06
C ALA A 183 44.24 20.70 2.06
N ILE A 184 43.96 20.39 0.80
CA ILE A 184 44.01 21.35 -0.32
C ILE A 184 42.60 21.59 -0.87
N PRO A 185 42.04 22.80 -0.77
CA PRO A 185 40.69 23.10 -1.26
C PRO A 185 40.68 23.17 -2.78
N LEU A 186 39.91 22.30 -3.44
CA LEU A 186 39.80 22.29 -4.90
C LEU A 186 38.77 23.30 -5.42
N LEU A 187 37.68 23.49 -4.70
CA LEU A 187 36.48 24.23 -5.15
C LEU A 187 35.48 24.42 -4.01
N VAL A 188 34.48 25.26 -4.26
CA VAL A 188 33.21 25.29 -3.52
C VAL A 188 32.07 24.66 -4.32
N SER A 189 31.31 23.76 -3.69
CA SER A 189 30.25 23.00 -4.34
C SER A 189 28.87 23.65 -4.21
N ASN A 190 28.00 23.33 -5.18
CA ASN A 190 26.69 23.94 -5.31
C ASN A 190 25.72 23.54 -4.19
N ALA A 191 24.89 24.50 -3.80
CA ALA A 191 23.84 24.36 -2.80
C ALA A 191 22.54 24.97 -3.35
N PRO A 192 21.36 24.51 -2.92
CA PRO A 192 20.12 25.18 -3.24
C PRO A 192 20.08 26.56 -2.63
N GLU A 193 19.27 27.42 -3.24
CA GLU A 193 19.06 28.78 -2.77
C GLU A 193 18.69 28.78 -1.28
N PHE A 194 19.48 29.52 -0.48
CA PHE A 194 19.41 29.64 0.98
C PHE A 194 19.65 28.35 1.79
N CYS A 195 20.09 27.26 1.16
CA CYS A 195 20.00 25.91 1.71
C CYS A 195 18.56 25.42 1.97
N TYR A 196 17.52 26.07 1.40
CA TYR A 196 16.11 25.80 1.69
C TYR A 196 15.43 24.87 0.67
N SER A 197 16.10 23.83 0.19
CA SER A 197 15.46 22.88 -0.74
C SER A 197 15.94 21.45 -0.57
N TRP A 198 15.09 20.53 -1.01
CA TRP A 198 15.36 19.08 -1.12
C TRP A 198 16.05 18.71 -2.43
N GLU A 199 16.17 19.69 -3.32
CA GLU A 199 16.83 19.60 -4.60
C GLU A 199 17.83 20.76 -4.73
N THR A 200 19.07 20.44 -5.07
CA THR A 200 20.14 21.42 -5.29
C THR A 200 19.89 22.21 -6.58
N ASN A 201 19.24 23.35 -6.45
CA ASN A 201 18.92 24.26 -7.53
C ASN A 201 18.87 25.71 -7.04
N ASN A 202 19.49 26.61 -7.79
CA ASN A 202 19.42 28.06 -7.60
C ASN A 202 19.56 28.75 -8.97
N PHE A 203 19.29 30.06 -9.05
CA PHE A 203 19.38 30.79 -10.31
C PHE A 203 20.78 31.30 -10.68
N ILE A 204 21.77 31.17 -9.79
CA ILE A 204 23.15 31.63 -10.02
C ILE A 204 23.96 30.53 -10.72
N THR A 205 24.09 29.38 -10.08
CA THR A 205 24.83 28.21 -10.57
C THR A 205 23.93 27.26 -11.36
N GLY A 206 22.62 27.29 -11.13
CA GLY A 206 21.68 26.36 -11.74
C GLY A 206 21.48 25.07 -10.94
N ARG A 207 20.94 24.05 -11.61
CA ARG A 207 20.58 22.76 -11.01
C ARG A 207 21.75 21.79 -11.04
N THR A 208 21.99 21.11 -9.92
CA THR A 208 22.90 19.96 -9.86
C THR A 208 22.13 18.65 -10.12
N LEU A 209 22.73 17.77 -10.90
CA LEU A 209 22.15 16.49 -11.34
C LEU A 209 22.84 15.31 -10.66
N ASN A 210 22.10 14.23 -10.41
CA ASN A 210 22.65 13.02 -9.79
C ASN A 210 23.61 12.28 -10.75
N PRO A 211 24.79 11.82 -10.29
CA PRO A 211 25.79 11.19 -11.14
C PRO A 211 25.40 9.78 -11.62
N TYR A 212 24.45 9.09 -10.98
CA TYR A 212 23.95 7.78 -11.41
C TYR A 212 22.76 7.89 -12.38
N ASP A 213 21.99 8.97 -12.30
CA ASP A 213 20.89 9.28 -13.21
C ASP A 213 20.58 10.79 -13.19
N GLN A 214 20.96 11.51 -14.25
CA GLN A 214 20.85 12.98 -14.31
C GLN A 214 19.40 13.49 -14.39
N ARG A 215 18.42 12.61 -14.46
CA ARG A 215 16.98 12.94 -14.34
C ARG A 215 16.53 13.08 -12.89
N ARG A 216 17.45 12.87 -11.94
CA ARG A 216 17.18 12.79 -10.50
C ARG A 216 18.01 13.79 -9.72
N THR A 217 17.47 14.16 -8.55
CA THR A 217 18.17 15.03 -7.64
C THR A 217 19.35 14.31 -6.95
N PRO A 218 20.50 14.98 -6.78
CA PRO A 218 21.56 14.50 -5.88
C PRO A 218 21.19 14.71 -4.40
N GLY A 219 20.08 15.40 -4.11
CA GLY A 219 19.51 15.58 -2.78
C GLY A 219 19.94 16.85 -2.06
N GLY A 220 19.01 17.44 -1.32
CA GLY A 220 19.22 18.37 -0.20
C GLY A 220 20.15 19.56 -0.45
N SER A 221 20.64 20.13 0.65
CA SER A 221 21.49 21.30 0.59
C SER A 221 22.96 21.02 0.27
N SER A 222 23.42 19.78 0.44
CA SER A 222 24.80 19.35 0.11
C SER A 222 24.83 18.43 -1.11
N GLY A 223 23.88 18.58 -2.03
CA GLY A 223 23.82 17.75 -3.24
C GLY A 223 24.96 18.00 -4.21
N GLY A 224 25.57 19.20 -4.22
CA GLY A 224 26.84 19.44 -4.91
C GLY A 224 27.96 18.53 -4.41
N GLU A 225 28.24 18.55 -3.09
CA GLU A 225 29.20 17.64 -2.45
C GLU A 225 28.88 16.16 -2.74
N GLY A 226 27.63 15.76 -2.53
CA GLY A 226 27.18 14.40 -2.78
C GLY A 226 27.42 13.96 -4.23
N ALA A 227 27.07 14.80 -5.21
CA ALA A 227 27.24 14.49 -6.62
C ALA A 227 28.72 14.38 -7.01
N LEU A 228 29.59 15.26 -6.49
CA LEU A 228 31.04 15.21 -6.73
C LEU A 228 31.67 13.94 -6.17
N LEU A 229 31.34 13.57 -4.92
CA LEU A 229 31.82 12.34 -4.30
C LEU A 229 31.29 11.10 -5.04
N GLY A 230 29.99 11.08 -5.37
CA GLY A 230 29.36 9.99 -6.11
C GLY A 230 29.97 9.77 -7.50
N ALA A 231 30.31 10.87 -8.20
CA ALA A 231 30.98 10.84 -9.51
C ALA A 231 32.48 10.44 -9.44
N GLY A 232 33.02 10.29 -8.22
CA GLY A 232 34.45 10.07 -7.98
C GLY A 232 35.33 11.28 -8.31
N ALA A 233 34.74 12.48 -8.32
CA ALA A 233 35.41 13.76 -8.60
C ALA A 233 35.81 14.54 -7.33
N SER A 234 35.42 14.03 -6.16
CA SER A 234 35.94 14.43 -4.86
C SER A 234 36.26 13.18 -4.04
N LEU A 235 37.20 13.30 -3.10
CA LEU A 235 37.54 12.22 -2.17
C LEU A 235 36.76 12.34 -0.86
N PHE A 236 36.76 13.54 -0.30
CA PHE A 236 35.99 13.94 0.87
C PHE A 236 35.63 15.42 0.78
N GLY A 237 34.57 15.79 1.49
CA GLY A 237 34.12 17.17 1.56
C GLY A 237 33.49 17.51 2.91
N ILE A 238 33.31 18.80 3.13
CA ILE A 238 32.74 19.35 4.37
C ILE A 238 31.36 19.92 4.07
N ALA A 239 30.37 19.53 4.89
CA ALA A 239 28.98 19.91 4.71
C ALA A 239 28.30 20.23 6.05
N ALA A 240 27.06 20.74 5.99
CA ALA A 240 26.25 21.07 7.16
C ALA A 240 24.88 20.38 7.10
N ASP A 241 24.36 19.92 8.24
CA ASP A 241 23.15 19.12 8.40
C ASP A 241 22.22 19.65 9.49
N THR A 242 21.08 20.24 9.09
CA THR A 242 19.98 20.67 9.97
C THR A 242 18.78 19.72 9.95
N ALA A 243 18.53 19.05 8.81
CA ALA A 243 17.35 18.19 8.59
C ALA A 243 17.66 16.97 7.71
N GLY A 244 18.91 16.48 7.71
CA GLY A 244 19.40 15.44 6.82
C GLY A 244 20.30 15.93 5.68
N SER A 245 20.81 17.16 5.76
CA SER A 245 21.57 17.75 4.65
C SER A 245 22.96 17.17 4.41
N ILE A 246 23.48 16.31 5.30
CA ILE A 246 24.65 15.45 5.01
C ILE A 246 24.15 14.06 4.58
N ARG A 247 23.19 13.50 5.31
CA ARG A 247 22.77 12.11 5.16
C ARG A 247 21.97 11.82 3.89
N CYS A 248 21.02 12.69 3.53
CA CYS A 248 20.21 12.53 2.31
C CYS A 248 21.07 12.62 1.04
N PRO A 249 21.94 13.65 0.86
CA PRO A 249 22.85 13.68 -0.28
C PRO A 249 23.82 12.50 -0.28
N ALA A 250 24.35 12.10 0.89
CA ALA A 250 25.23 10.94 0.97
C ALA A 250 24.54 9.67 0.44
N MET A 251 23.30 9.40 0.88
CA MET A 251 22.56 8.21 0.44
C MET A 251 22.13 8.28 -1.03
N TYR A 252 21.69 9.43 -1.56
CA TYR A 252 21.32 9.53 -2.99
C TYR A 252 22.51 9.38 -3.95
N ASN A 253 23.73 9.63 -3.47
CA ASN A 253 24.95 9.53 -4.28
C ASN A 253 25.83 8.33 -3.88
N GLY A 254 25.34 7.45 -3.00
CA GLY A 254 26.02 6.21 -2.64
C GLY A 254 27.35 6.40 -1.92
N VAL A 255 27.45 7.44 -1.09
CA VAL A 255 28.66 7.78 -0.31
C VAL A 255 28.36 7.84 1.18
N PHE A 256 29.39 7.92 2.00
CA PHE A 256 29.25 8.06 3.45
C PHE A 256 29.07 9.52 3.82
N GLY A 257 28.20 9.78 4.78
CA GLY A 257 28.01 11.12 5.34
C GLY A 257 27.68 11.04 6.81
N HIS A 258 28.44 11.75 7.64
CA HIS A 258 28.26 11.73 9.07
C HIS A 258 27.76 13.08 9.59
N LYS A 259 26.61 13.04 10.28
CA LYS A 259 26.13 14.14 11.12
C LYS A 259 26.63 13.92 12.56
N PRO A 260 27.52 14.75 13.07
CA PRO A 260 28.06 14.60 14.41
C PRO A 260 27.05 14.88 15.52
N THR A 261 27.46 14.61 16.75
CA THR A 261 26.83 15.18 17.95
C THR A 261 26.86 16.72 17.88
N PRO A 262 25.73 17.42 18.04
CA PRO A 262 25.69 18.89 18.02
C PRO A 262 26.63 19.54 19.04
N GLY A 263 27.20 20.70 18.70
CA GLY A 263 28.15 21.44 19.56
C GLY A 263 29.59 20.92 19.58
N VAL A 264 29.87 19.76 18.97
CA VAL A 264 31.23 19.23 18.82
C VAL A 264 32.03 20.04 17.81
N ILE A 265 31.43 20.39 16.67
CA ILE A 265 32.03 21.23 15.64
C ILE A 265 31.31 22.59 15.66
N PRO A 266 32.03 23.71 15.83
CA PRO A 266 31.46 25.06 15.85
C PRO A 266 30.70 25.40 14.55
N LEU A 267 29.63 26.19 14.66
CA LEU A 267 28.79 26.63 13.52
C LEU A 267 29.17 28.02 13.02
N GLU A 268 30.08 28.69 13.70
CA GLU A 268 30.60 30.01 13.37
C GLU A 268 31.18 30.02 11.95
N GLY A 269 30.70 30.97 11.13
CA GLY A 269 31.08 31.05 9.72
C GLY A 269 30.32 30.10 8.79
N THR A 270 29.21 29.51 9.23
CA THR A 270 28.22 28.86 8.35
C THR A 270 27.07 29.83 8.02
N LEU A 271 26.46 29.68 6.84
CA LEU A 271 25.26 30.41 6.44
C LEU A 271 24.06 29.48 6.14
N PRO A 272 22.85 29.78 6.64
CA PRO A 272 22.56 30.78 7.68
C PRO A 272 23.33 30.50 8.98
N ASP A 273 23.76 31.57 9.66
CA ASP A 273 24.46 31.43 10.94
C ASP A 273 23.45 31.09 12.04
N LEU A 274 23.52 29.86 12.53
CA LEU A 274 22.62 29.34 13.56
C LEU A 274 23.29 29.24 14.94
N SER A 275 24.57 29.63 15.06
CA SER A 275 25.38 29.48 16.29
C SER A 275 24.75 30.13 17.53
N LYS A 276 24.01 31.24 17.33
CA LYS A 276 23.36 32.04 18.39
C LYS A 276 21.85 31.82 18.52
N THR A 277 21.30 30.82 17.81
CA THR A 277 19.87 30.53 17.81
C THR A 277 19.60 29.15 18.41
N SER A 278 18.34 28.79 18.67
CA SER A 278 18.00 27.41 19.05
C SER A 278 18.33 26.39 17.94
N GLY A 279 18.59 26.83 16.71
CA GLY A 279 19.10 26.01 15.61
C GLY A 279 20.46 25.37 15.87
N ASN A 280 21.24 25.88 16.82
CA ASN A 280 22.54 25.32 17.23
C ASN A 280 22.41 23.90 17.83
N GLU A 281 21.26 23.58 18.43
CA GLU A 281 21.01 22.26 19.03
C GLU A 281 20.70 21.17 17.99
N TYR A 282 20.35 21.57 16.76
CA TYR A 282 19.85 20.67 15.71
C TYR A 282 20.76 20.60 14.48
N THR A 283 21.64 21.59 14.32
CA THR A 283 22.53 21.73 13.17
C THR A 283 23.94 21.26 13.51
N SER A 284 24.59 20.58 12.59
CA SER A 284 25.98 20.14 12.76
C SER A 284 26.74 20.23 11.44
N VAL A 285 27.99 20.68 11.49
CA VAL A 285 28.95 20.55 10.38
C VAL A 285 29.61 19.18 10.50
N GLY A 286 29.84 18.49 9.38
CA GLY A 286 30.42 17.15 9.39
C GLY A 286 30.99 16.71 8.04
N PRO A 287 31.72 15.58 8.02
CA PRO A 287 32.38 15.08 6.82
C PRO A 287 31.45 14.23 5.94
N MET A 288 31.69 14.32 4.64
CA MET A 288 31.21 13.36 3.63
C MET A 288 32.43 12.75 2.92
N CYS A 289 32.43 11.45 2.67
CA CYS A 289 33.57 10.76 2.06
C CYS A 289 33.14 9.49 1.34
N ARG A 290 34.02 8.94 0.50
CA ARG A 290 33.75 7.70 -0.25
C ARG A 290 33.99 6.42 0.54
N TYR A 291 34.79 6.46 1.62
CA TYR A 291 35.19 5.29 2.37
C TYR A 291 34.92 5.44 3.88
N ALA A 292 34.34 4.42 4.51
CA ALA A 292 33.98 4.47 5.93
C ALA A 292 35.21 4.67 6.84
N LYS A 293 36.36 4.09 6.45
CA LYS A 293 37.62 4.18 7.20
C LYS A 293 38.18 5.60 7.35
N ASP A 294 37.71 6.55 6.53
CA ASP A 294 38.17 7.93 6.60
C ASP A 294 37.41 8.77 7.64
N LEU A 295 36.21 8.33 8.05
CA LEU A 295 35.36 9.06 8.99
C LEU A 295 36.03 9.34 10.34
N PRO A 296 36.74 8.40 11.01
CA PRO A 296 37.37 8.67 12.30
C PRO A 296 38.45 9.76 12.22
N LEU A 297 39.33 9.72 11.20
CA LEU A 297 40.38 10.73 11.05
C LEU A 297 39.79 12.11 10.76
N LEU A 298 38.84 12.18 9.82
CA LEU A 298 38.18 13.44 9.46
C LEU A 298 37.48 14.05 10.68
N MET A 299 36.76 13.23 11.45
CA MET A 299 36.10 13.70 12.67
C MET A 299 37.07 14.14 13.76
N LYS A 300 38.19 13.45 13.95
CA LYS A 300 39.21 13.82 14.92
C LYS A 300 39.78 15.21 14.62
N ILE A 301 40.04 15.50 13.36
CA ILE A 301 40.57 16.81 12.92
C ILE A 301 39.51 17.89 13.06
N MET A 302 38.29 17.65 12.58
CA MET A 302 37.22 18.65 12.61
C MET A 302 36.77 19.00 14.03
N ALA A 303 36.75 18.03 14.95
CA ALA A 303 36.39 18.26 16.34
C ALA A 303 37.48 18.98 17.14
N GLY A 304 38.72 19.06 16.64
CA GLY A 304 39.83 19.73 17.32
C GLY A 304 40.02 19.24 18.75
N SER A 305 40.12 20.18 19.71
CA SER A 305 40.26 19.85 21.14
C SER A 305 39.07 19.07 21.71
N LYS A 306 37.87 19.19 21.11
CA LYS A 306 36.67 18.47 21.53
C LYS A 306 36.66 17.00 21.11
N ALA A 307 37.61 16.55 20.28
CA ALA A 307 37.74 15.16 19.86
C ALA A 307 37.90 14.19 21.05
N ILE A 308 38.45 14.65 22.17
CA ILE A 308 38.59 13.87 23.41
C ILE A 308 37.25 13.34 23.95
N HIS A 309 36.15 14.07 23.70
CA HIS A 309 34.82 13.67 24.15
C HIS A 309 34.22 12.53 23.31
N LEU A 310 34.70 12.34 22.08
CA LEU A 310 34.18 11.34 21.15
C LEU A 310 34.84 9.96 21.30
N LYS A 311 36.02 9.92 21.95
CA LYS A 311 36.81 8.70 22.16
C LYS A 311 37.12 7.95 20.86
N LEU A 312 37.46 8.67 19.79
CA LEU A 312 37.60 8.10 18.45
C LEU A 312 38.73 7.07 18.30
N ASP A 313 39.73 7.11 19.19
CA ASP A 313 40.85 6.18 19.19
C ASP A 313 40.56 4.89 20.00
N ASP A 314 39.48 4.86 20.78
CA ASP A 314 39.10 3.67 21.55
C ASP A 314 38.58 2.57 20.60
N PRO A 315 39.14 1.35 20.63
CA PRO A 315 38.65 0.28 19.78
C PRO A 315 37.22 -0.10 20.17
N VAL A 316 36.37 -0.28 19.15
CA VAL A 316 34.98 -0.70 19.33
C VAL A 316 34.76 -2.02 18.58
N PRO A 317 34.91 -3.17 19.26
CA PRO A 317 34.56 -4.47 18.69
C PRO A 317 33.09 -4.50 18.30
N ILE A 318 32.79 -4.91 17.07
CA ILE A 318 31.42 -4.90 16.53
C ILE A 318 30.50 -5.80 17.36
N GLU A 319 31.02 -6.90 17.89
CA GLU A 319 30.33 -7.91 18.68
C GLU A 319 29.79 -7.36 20.01
N GLN A 320 30.37 -6.25 20.51
CA GLN A 320 29.97 -5.62 21.76
C GLN A 320 28.86 -4.57 21.57
N ILE A 321 28.51 -4.24 20.32
CA ILE A 321 27.51 -3.22 20.01
C ILE A 321 26.11 -3.84 20.05
N LYS A 322 25.20 -3.22 20.81
CA LYS A 322 23.77 -3.58 20.80
C LYS A 322 23.10 -2.97 19.58
N ILE A 323 22.56 -3.81 18.69
CA ILE A 323 21.85 -3.36 17.49
C ILE A 323 20.35 -3.26 17.78
N PHE A 324 19.82 -2.05 17.70
CA PHE A 324 18.37 -1.78 17.67
C PHE A 324 17.96 -1.39 16.25
N TYR A 325 16.75 -1.75 15.82
CA TYR A 325 16.31 -1.40 14.47
C TYR A 325 14.82 -1.08 14.37
N LYS A 326 14.46 -0.22 13.39
CA LYS A 326 13.07 0.08 13.02
C LYS A 326 12.99 0.34 11.52
N LYS A 327 12.08 -0.33 10.82
CA LYS A 327 11.99 -0.24 9.35
C LYS A 327 11.27 1.02 8.87
N ALA A 328 10.45 1.67 9.70
CA ALA A 328 9.69 2.85 9.31
C ALA A 328 9.45 3.76 10.52
N VAL A 329 9.23 5.05 10.23
CA VAL A 329 8.82 6.04 11.24
C VAL A 329 7.51 5.62 11.94
N GLY A 330 6.56 5.05 11.20
CA GLY A 330 5.29 4.56 11.76
C GLY A 330 4.34 4.10 10.65
N SER A 331 3.12 3.74 11.04
CA SER A 331 2.02 3.37 10.13
C SER A 331 0.92 4.44 10.08
N SER A 332 1.17 5.64 10.61
CA SER A 332 0.19 6.73 10.56
C SER A 332 -0.03 7.15 9.10
N PHE A 333 -1.24 7.66 8.82
CA PHE A 333 -1.62 8.14 7.49
C PHE A 333 -0.66 9.22 6.94
N PHE A 334 0.15 9.85 7.78
CA PHE A 334 1.06 10.96 7.45
C PHE A 334 2.52 10.53 7.27
N THR A 335 2.85 9.27 7.55
CA THR A 335 4.18 8.70 7.28
C THR A 335 4.29 8.14 5.87
N ILE A 336 5.49 8.15 5.31
CA ILE A 336 5.80 7.53 4.02
C ILE A 336 6.57 6.24 4.30
N PRO A 337 6.01 5.05 4.01
CA PRO A 337 6.73 3.80 4.22
C PRO A 337 7.90 3.69 3.23
N PRO A 338 8.99 3.00 3.60
CA PRO A 338 10.08 2.75 2.66
C PRO A 338 9.61 1.88 1.48
N THR A 339 10.20 2.13 0.32
CA THR A 339 10.01 1.28 -0.87
C THR A 339 10.52 -0.13 -0.62
N ARG A 340 9.98 -1.09 -1.37
CA ARG A 340 10.36 -2.51 -1.26
C ARG A 340 11.87 -2.74 -1.35
N TYR A 341 12.57 -2.00 -2.20
CA TYR A 341 14.03 -2.10 -2.32
C TYR A 341 14.75 -1.67 -1.03
N PHE A 342 14.31 -0.58 -0.41
CA PHE A 342 14.85 -0.12 0.87
C PHE A 342 14.51 -1.11 1.99
N SER A 343 13.27 -1.60 2.06
CA SER A 343 12.89 -2.59 3.07
C SER A 343 13.68 -3.89 2.93
N ARG A 344 13.90 -4.37 1.70
CA ARG A 344 14.71 -5.57 1.44
C ARG A 344 16.17 -5.36 1.83
N THR A 345 16.78 -4.25 1.41
CA THR A 345 18.17 -3.91 1.74
C THR A 345 18.34 -3.80 3.26
N PHE A 346 17.36 -3.22 3.94
CA PHE A 346 17.32 -3.15 5.40
C PHE A 346 17.27 -4.55 6.03
N ASP A 347 16.44 -5.43 5.50
CA ASP A 347 16.31 -6.82 5.98
C ASP A 347 17.59 -7.62 5.78
N GLU A 348 18.27 -7.42 4.65
CA GLU A 348 19.60 -8.00 4.37
C GLU A 348 20.64 -7.53 5.39
N VAL A 349 20.63 -6.25 5.78
CA VAL A 349 21.53 -5.74 6.84
C VAL A 349 21.22 -6.36 8.20
N ILE A 350 19.95 -6.47 8.58
CA ILE A 350 19.56 -7.08 9.87
C ILE A 350 19.88 -8.58 9.87
N GLN A 351 19.66 -9.27 8.76
CA GLN A 351 20.02 -10.67 8.61
C GLN A 351 21.55 -10.86 8.71
N HIS A 352 22.33 -10.00 8.05
CA HIS A 352 23.80 -10.04 8.12
C HIS A 352 24.32 -9.96 9.57
N PHE A 353 23.79 -9.07 10.41
CA PHE A 353 24.18 -9.03 11.81
C PHE A 353 23.77 -10.29 12.59
N SER A 354 22.63 -10.88 12.24
CA SER A 354 22.17 -12.15 12.85
C SER A 354 23.09 -13.31 12.45
N ASP A 355 23.48 -13.37 11.18
CA ASP A 355 24.41 -14.38 10.63
C ASP A 355 25.82 -14.21 11.21
N PHE A 356 26.21 -12.99 11.55
CA PHE A 356 27.46 -12.67 12.27
C PHE A 356 27.42 -13.07 13.76
N GLY A 357 26.30 -13.63 14.25
CA GLY A 357 26.14 -14.08 15.63
C GLY A 357 25.68 -13.01 16.62
N MET A 358 25.27 -11.84 16.14
CA MET A 358 24.67 -10.80 16.98
C MET A 358 23.15 -10.99 17.08
N ARG A 359 22.51 -10.32 18.04
CA ARG A 359 21.05 -10.36 18.20
C ARG A 359 20.44 -8.96 18.00
N PRO A 360 20.15 -8.56 16.75
CA PRO A 360 19.40 -7.33 16.48
C PRO A 360 18.03 -7.34 17.14
N MET A 361 17.64 -6.23 17.77
CA MET A 361 16.37 -6.09 18.49
C MET A 361 15.48 -5.04 17.83
N PRO A 362 14.18 -5.34 17.58
CA PRO A 362 13.23 -4.31 17.19
C PRO A 362 13.15 -3.20 18.23
N LEU A 363 13.14 -1.95 17.78
CA LEU A 363 12.96 -0.79 18.64
C LEU A 363 11.47 -0.53 18.89
N ASP A 364 11.01 -0.93 20.07
CA ASP A 364 9.64 -0.70 20.54
C ASP A 364 9.49 0.70 21.15
N VAL A 365 9.49 1.70 20.27
CA VAL A 365 9.16 3.09 20.60
C VAL A 365 8.21 3.63 19.56
N ASP A 366 7.15 4.32 20.01
CA ASP A 366 6.19 4.96 19.12
C ASP A 366 6.77 6.23 18.51
N MET A 367 6.86 6.24 17.18
CA MET A 367 7.33 7.37 16.38
C MET A 367 6.24 7.83 15.38
N SER A 368 4.98 7.41 15.58
CA SER A 368 3.87 7.68 14.66
C SER A 368 3.52 9.17 14.54
N ASP A 369 3.77 9.94 15.61
CA ASP A 369 3.62 11.40 15.72
C ASP A 369 4.88 12.16 15.23
N ALA A 370 5.86 11.49 14.60
CA ALA A 370 7.08 12.15 14.15
C ALA A 370 6.86 13.32 13.17
N PRO A 371 5.88 13.31 12.24
CA PRO A 371 5.55 14.50 11.46
C PRO A 371 5.16 15.69 12.34
N GLU A 372 4.36 15.44 13.38
CA GLU A 372 3.93 16.45 14.36
C GLU A 372 5.10 16.94 15.21
N TYR A 373 6.04 16.07 15.61
CA TYR A 373 7.28 16.48 16.29
C TYR A 373 8.12 17.39 15.40
N VAL A 374 8.30 17.03 14.13
CA VAL A 374 9.03 17.82 13.13
C VAL A 374 8.40 19.21 12.96
N ILE A 375 7.07 19.28 12.86
CA ILE A 375 6.37 20.56 12.72
C ILE A 375 6.47 21.38 14.01
N ALA A 376 6.27 20.77 15.19
CA ALA A 376 6.41 21.43 16.48
C ALA A 376 7.84 21.96 16.71
N GLY A 377 8.86 21.16 16.39
CA GLY A 377 10.28 21.51 16.49
C GLY A 377 10.73 22.58 15.52
N SER A 378 10.11 22.67 14.34
CA SER A 378 10.37 23.77 13.40
C SER A 378 10.04 25.15 13.99
N ALA A 379 9.29 25.21 15.12
CA ALA A 379 9.12 26.43 15.90
C ALA A 379 10.42 26.98 16.52
N GLY A 380 11.44 26.16 16.76
CA GLY A 380 12.78 26.62 17.17
C GLY A 380 13.53 27.33 16.02
N LEU A 381 13.19 27.01 14.78
CA LEU A 381 13.77 27.65 13.59
C LEU A 381 13.17 29.04 13.28
N ARG A 382 12.42 29.64 14.22
CA ARG A 382 11.78 30.96 14.08
C ARG A 382 12.78 32.12 14.04
N ASP A 383 13.92 31.96 14.71
CA ASP A 383 14.94 33.00 14.81
C ASP A 383 15.90 32.99 13.61
N ILE A 384 15.60 32.21 12.57
CA ILE A 384 16.38 32.22 11.33
C ILE A 384 16.14 33.58 10.63
N PRO A 385 17.21 34.35 10.34
CA PRO A 385 17.09 35.60 9.61
C PRO A 385 16.34 35.43 8.29
N ASN A 386 15.63 36.45 7.85
CA ASN A 386 14.94 36.39 6.57
C ASN A 386 15.95 36.42 5.43
N LEU A 387 16.24 35.25 4.85
CA LEU A 387 17.30 35.07 3.86
C LEU A 387 17.01 35.76 2.50
N MET A 388 15.80 36.28 2.31
CA MET A 388 15.40 37.09 1.14
C MET A 388 15.79 38.57 1.28
N GLU A 389 16.25 38.98 2.47
CA GLU A 389 16.68 40.36 2.72
C GLU A 389 17.92 40.69 1.90
N ASP A 390 17.88 41.88 1.30
CA ASP A 390 19.04 42.47 0.63
C ASP A 390 20.07 42.86 1.71
N PRO A 391 21.24 42.21 1.76
CA PRO A 391 22.26 42.52 2.77
C PRO A 391 22.83 43.93 2.64
N THR A 392 22.63 44.62 1.52
CA THR A 392 23.05 46.04 1.34
C THR A 392 22.04 47.03 1.91
N GLY A 393 20.80 46.59 2.19
CA GLY A 393 19.72 47.44 2.68
C GLY A 393 19.17 48.47 1.67
N ILE A 394 19.65 48.45 0.42
CA ILE A 394 19.28 49.42 -0.62
C ILE A 394 17.90 49.08 -1.21
N GLN A 395 17.59 47.79 -1.39
CA GLN A 395 16.31 47.32 -1.93
C GLN A 395 15.35 46.86 -0.83
N LYS A 396 14.06 47.15 -1.00
CA LYS A 396 13.02 46.68 -0.08
C LYS A 396 12.87 45.16 -0.17
N THR A 397 12.90 44.49 0.97
CA THR A 397 12.70 43.04 1.08
C THR A 397 11.39 42.60 0.41
N PRO A 398 11.45 41.70 -0.58
CA PRO A 398 10.26 41.23 -1.27
C PRO A 398 9.41 40.34 -0.36
N TYR A 399 8.09 40.49 -0.46
CA TYR A 399 7.14 39.66 0.28
C TYR A 399 7.09 38.24 -0.32
N LEU A 400 7.28 37.24 0.53
CA LEU A 400 7.33 35.82 0.14
C LEU A 400 6.14 35.37 -0.72
N ILE A 401 4.91 35.67 -0.32
CA ILE A 401 3.70 35.28 -1.06
C ILE A 401 3.66 35.91 -2.45
N TRP A 402 4.10 37.16 -2.58
CA TRP A 402 4.11 37.86 -3.87
C TRP A 402 5.17 37.28 -4.80
N GLU A 403 6.35 36.90 -4.31
CA GLU A 403 7.36 36.20 -5.11
C GLU A 403 6.91 34.81 -5.54
N MET A 404 6.23 34.05 -4.66
CA MET A 404 5.65 32.76 -5.02
C MET A 404 4.61 32.89 -6.14
N LEU A 405 3.77 33.93 -6.13
CA LEU A 405 2.79 34.20 -7.19
C LEU A 405 3.44 34.60 -8.52
N LYS A 406 4.64 35.22 -8.49
CA LYS A 406 5.41 35.57 -9.70
C LYS A 406 6.10 34.36 -10.33
N ALA A 407 6.42 33.33 -9.54
CA ALA A 407 7.24 32.21 -9.97
C ALA A 407 6.71 31.43 -11.19
N PRO A 408 5.39 31.14 -11.32
CA PRO A 408 4.85 30.46 -12.51
C PRO A 408 5.04 31.23 -13.81
N PHE A 409 5.23 32.55 -13.73
CA PHE A 409 5.42 33.44 -14.88
C PHE A 409 6.89 33.73 -15.19
N GLY A 410 7.83 33.10 -14.47
CA GLY A 410 9.26 33.36 -14.62
C GLY A 410 9.71 34.74 -14.12
N CYS A 411 8.83 35.46 -13.40
CA CYS A 411 9.09 36.83 -12.93
C CYS A 411 9.68 36.90 -11.52
N SER A 412 9.80 35.76 -10.82
CA SER A 412 10.42 35.75 -9.49
C SER A 412 11.94 35.70 -9.60
N ARG A 413 12.61 36.41 -8.68
CA ARG A 413 14.08 36.36 -8.54
C ARG A 413 14.56 35.18 -7.71
N PHE A 414 13.64 34.38 -7.16
CA PHE A 414 13.93 33.26 -6.27
C PHE A 414 13.28 31.97 -6.78
N THR A 415 13.89 30.85 -6.45
CA THR A 415 13.38 29.55 -6.84
C THR A 415 12.10 29.22 -6.07
N PHE A 416 11.09 28.69 -6.78
CA PHE A 416 9.84 28.26 -6.15
C PHE A 416 10.08 27.20 -5.06
N ALA A 417 11.06 26.32 -5.28
CA ALA A 417 11.50 25.30 -4.34
C ALA A 417 11.80 25.86 -2.95
N SER A 418 12.69 26.86 -2.89
CA SER A 418 13.16 27.43 -1.65
C SER A 418 12.11 28.30 -0.97
N MET A 419 11.36 29.07 -1.77
CA MET A 419 10.22 29.84 -1.26
C MET A 419 9.12 28.95 -0.68
N TYR A 420 8.83 27.82 -1.32
CA TYR A 420 7.81 26.87 -0.85
C TYR A 420 8.20 26.27 0.50
N LEU A 421 9.44 25.79 0.66
CA LEU A 421 9.89 25.25 1.95
C LEU A 421 9.91 26.33 3.04
N MET A 422 10.37 27.55 2.71
CA MET A 422 10.36 28.68 3.64
C MET A 422 8.92 29.06 4.06
N PHE A 423 7.96 29.02 3.13
CA PHE A 423 6.55 29.25 3.44
C PHE A 423 5.99 28.18 4.38
N LEU A 424 6.30 26.90 4.15
CA LEU A 424 5.88 25.81 5.04
C LEU A 424 6.45 25.96 6.45
N VAL A 425 7.74 26.28 6.57
CA VAL A 425 8.39 26.55 7.87
C VAL A 425 7.71 27.74 8.56
N ARG A 426 7.43 28.84 7.84
CA ARG A 426 6.73 30.01 8.44
C ARG A 426 5.28 29.68 8.85
N MET A 427 4.54 28.91 8.06
CA MET A 427 3.19 28.46 8.41
C MET A 427 3.16 27.60 9.68
N ALA A 428 4.11 26.65 9.79
CA ALA A 428 4.30 25.81 10.98
C ALA A 428 4.56 26.64 12.25
N THR A 429 5.06 27.87 12.10
CA THR A 429 5.40 28.78 13.20
C THR A 429 4.27 29.72 13.65
N SER A 430 3.06 29.63 13.07
CA SER A 430 1.90 30.49 13.38
C SER A 430 1.26 30.26 14.77
N PHE A 431 0.38 31.18 15.22
CA PHE A 431 -0.29 31.17 16.54
C PHE A 431 -1.02 29.83 16.85
N ILE A 432 -1.47 29.13 15.82
CA ILE A 432 -2.19 27.85 15.87
C ILE A 432 -1.36 26.72 16.49
N PHE A 433 -0.08 26.61 16.15
CA PHE A 433 0.82 25.61 16.74
C PHE A 433 1.23 25.97 18.17
N ARG A 434 1.16 27.25 18.58
CA ARG A 434 1.51 27.68 19.95
C ARG A 434 0.62 27.01 21.01
N ARG A 435 -0.66 26.72 20.70
CA ARG A 435 -1.62 26.14 21.66
C ARG A 435 -1.40 24.64 21.93
N ASN A 436 -0.94 23.88 20.93
CA ASN A 436 -0.72 22.43 21.04
C ASN A 436 0.76 22.05 21.27
N ASN A 437 1.70 23.00 21.13
CA ASN A 437 3.14 22.79 21.25
C ASN A 437 3.57 22.04 22.54
N PRO A 438 3.06 22.39 23.75
CA PRO A 438 3.51 21.77 24.99
C PRO A 438 3.29 20.25 25.05
N LYS A 439 2.20 19.77 24.45
CA LYS A 439 1.88 18.33 24.40
C LYS A 439 2.89 17.55 23.54
N TYR A 440 3.17 18.06 22.34
CA TYR A 440 4.11 17.41 21.42
C TYR A 440 5.55 17.51 21.91
N LEU A 441 5.93 18.64 22.51
CA LEU A 441 7.22 18.80 23.18
C LEU A 441 7.40 17.79 24.32
N LYS A 442 6.38 17.57 25.16
CA LYS A 442 6.45 16.56 26.24
C LYS A 442 6.65 15.14 25.70
N LYS A 443 5.90 14.75 24.65
CA LYS A 443 6.08 13.45 23.98
C LYS A 443 7.46 13.32 23.34
N PHE A 444 7.94 14.39 22.74
CA PHE A 444 9.27 14.44 22.12
C PHE A 444 10.39 14.28 23.16
N GLU A 445 10.30 14.94 24.31
CA GLU A 445 11.26 14.76 25.42
C GLU A 445 11.24 13.34 25.99
N GLN A 446 10.05 12.72 26.06
CA GLN A 446 9.93 11.33 26.45
C GLN A 446 10.63 10.40 25.44
N LEU A 447 10.38 10.60 24.14
CA LEU A 447 11.08 9.86 23.07
C LEU A 447 12.61 10.02 23.16
N ARG A 448 13.09 11.25 23.40
CA ARG A 448 14.52 11.52 23.61
C ARG A 448 15.06 10.73 24.78
N THR A 449 14.38 10.78 25.93
CA THR A 449 14.77 10.07 27.15
C THR A 449 14.84 8.56 26.93
N ASP A 450 13.83 7.98 26.30
CA ASP A 450 13.76 6.54 26.01
C ASP A 450 14.89 6.09 25.09
N LEU A 451 15.20 6.87 24.05
CA LEU A 451 16.28 6.54 23.12
C LEU A 451 17.67 6.71 23.74
N VAL A 452 17.91 7.76 24.54
CA VAL A 452 19.18 7.93 25.27
C VAL A 452 19.38 6.75 26.21
N SER A 453 18.35 6.35 26.95
CA SER A 453 18.38 5.21 27.87
C SER A 453 18.68 3.89 27.14
N LYS A 454 17.97 3.62 26.02
CA LYS A 454 18.15 2.38 25.25
C LYS A 454 19.50 2.28 24.55
N LEU A 455 19.98 3.36 23.93
CA LEU A 455 21.27 3.35 23.22
C LEU A 455 22.45 3.38 24.18
N SER A 456 22.35 4.13 25.29
CA SER A 456 23.42 4.24 26.29
C SER A 456 24.80 4.48 25.63
N THR A 457 25.86 3.83 26.13
CA THR A 457 27.24 3.97 25.63
C THR A 457 27.68 2.90 24.64
N ASN A 458 26.85 1.88 24.37
CA ASN A 458 27.20 0.73 23.52
C ASN A 458 26.08 0.26 22.58
N GLY A 459 25.04 1.06 22.38
CA GLY A 459 23.93 0.74 21.49
C GLY A 459 23.87 1.66 20.27
N VAL A 460 23.42 1.11 19.15
CA VAL A 460 23.11 1.84 17.92
C VAL A 460 21.71 1.52 17.44
N PHE A 461 21.10 2.48 16.76
CA PHE A 461 19.81 2.38 16.11
C PHE A 461 19.97 2.43 14.59
N ILE A 462 19.62 1.34 13.92
CA ILE A 462 19.58 1.23 12.47
C ILE A 462 18.22 1.69 11.97
N PHE A 463 18.23 2.67 11.07
CA PHE A 463 17.04 3.34 10.55
C PHE A 463 17.21 3.72 9.07
N PRO A 464 16.15 3.77 8.24
CA PRO A 464 16.29 4.27 6.87
C PRO A 464 16.68 5.75 6.84
N VAL A 465 17.50 6.17 5.87
CA VAL A 465 17.81 7.59 5.64
C VAL A 465 16.62 8.29 4.99
N THR A 466 16.07 7.68 3.96
CA THR A 466 14.89 8.14 3.22
C THR A 466 13.99 6.94 2.90
N PRO A 467 12.71 7.17 2.60
CA PRO A 467 11.80 6.10 2.19
C PRO A 467 11.99 5.66 0.73
N LYS A 468 12.72 6.42 -0.09
CA LYS A 468 12.91 6.18 -1.53
C LYS A 468 14.36 6.43 -1.96
N PRO A 469 14.81 5.83 -3.08
CA PRO A 469 16.06 6.23 -3.74
C PRO A 469 15.95 7.66 -4.30
N ALA A 470 17.03 8.16 -4.91
CA ALA A 470 17.11 9.49 -5.48
C ALA A 470 15.84 9.87 -6.27
N LEU A 471 15.18 10.95 -5.88
CA LEU A 471 13.90 11.36 -6.45
C LEU A 471 14.08 11.97 -7.83
N ARG A 472 13.07 11.88 -8.69
CA ARG A 472 13.06 12.69 -9.92
C ARG A 472 13.00 14.17 -9.56
N HIS A 473 13.51 15.04 -10.43
CA HIS A 473 13.38 16.47 -10.25
C HIS A 473 11.91 16.85 -10.01
N HIS A 474 11.67 17.74 -9.04
CA HIS A 474 10.34 18.17 -8.60
C HIS A 474 9.46 17.11 -7.88
N GLU A 475 9.83 15.82 -7.81
CA GLU A 475 9.05 14.82 -7.06
C GLU A 475 8.99 15.13 -5.56
N TYR A 476 9.99 15.85 -5.04
CA TYR A 476 10.09 16.18 -3.60
C TYR A 476 8.94 17.02 -3.05
N TYR A 477 8.21 17.80 -3.87
CA TYR A 477 7.03 18.55 -3.42
C TYR A 477 5.97 17.65 -2.79
N THR A 478 5.94 16.38 -3.23
CA THR A 478 4.99 15.36 -2.76
C THR A 478 5.52 14.51 -1.61
N MET A 479 6.81 14.66 -1.29
CA MET A 479 7.57 13.78 -0.40
C MET A 479 8.10 14.50 0.85
N TRP A 480 7.62 15.70 1.13
CA TRP A 480 8.16 16.49 2.24
C TRP A 480 8.03 15.79 3.60
N TYR A 481 6.99 14.99 3.88
CA TYR A 481 6.93 14.20 5.11
C TYR A 481 8.03 13.14 5.24
N GLY A 482 8.72 12.81 4.14
CA GLY A 482 9.93 11.99 4.17
C GLY A 482 11.05 12.60 5.01
N MET A 483 11.02 13.90 5.31
CA MET A 483 11.96 14.57 6.23
C MET A 483 11.99 13.91 7.62
N SER A 484 10.89 13.32 8.07
CA SER A 484 10.81 12.73 9.41
C SER A 484 11.85 11.64 9.66
N TYR A 485 12.38 11.00 8.60
CA TYR A 485 13.44 9.99 8.74
C TYR A 485 14.77 10.58 9.22
N THR A 486 15.13 11.79 8.78
CA THR A 486 16.40 12.45 9.14
C THR A 486 16.23 13.53 10.19
N PHE A 487 15.19 14.36 10.05
CA PHE A 487 15.00 15.56 10.88
C PHE A 487 14.63 15.22 12.33
N LEU A 488 13.91 14.11 12.55
CA LEU A 488 13.67 13.58 13.90
C LEU A 488 14.99 13.35 14.64
N ILE A 489 16.00 12.79 13.97
CA ILE A 489 17.31 12.50 14.55
C ILE A 489 18.10 13.79 14.84
N ASN A 490 17.98 14.83 14.00
CA ASN A 490 18.54 16.15 14.30
C ASN A 490 17.93 16.73 15.56
N MET A 491 16.59 16.71 15.65
CA MET A 491 15.87 17.25 16.80
C MET A 491 16.29 16.54 18.10
N LEU A 492 16.43 15.22 18.05
CA LEU A 492 16.89 14.42 19.19
C LEU A 492 18.34 14.72 19.59
N GLY A 493 19.12 15.41 18.75
CA GLY A 493 20.52 15.75 19.00
C GLY A 493 21.47 14.57 18.90
N PHE A 494 21.12 13.51 18.17
CA PHE A 494 21.90 12.26 18.13
C PHE A 494 22.84 12.25 16.92
N PRO A 495 24.08 11.73 17.04
CA PRO A 495 24.96 11.52 15.89
C PRO A 495 24.41 10.43 14.96
N ALA A 496 24.62 10.59 13.65
CA ALA A 496 24.13 9.64 12.66
C ALA A 496 25.01 9.56 11.41
N THR A 497 25.38 8.34 11.00
CA THR A 497 26.13 8.07 9.76
C THR A 497 25.22 7.45 8.71
N SER A 498 25.13 8.07 7.53
CA SER A 498 24.57 7.49 6.31
C SER A 498 25.56 6.53 5.67
N ILE A 499 25.13 5.31 5.36
CA ILE A 499 25.95 4.21 4.87
C ILE A 499 25.33 3.69 3.57
N PRO A 500 26.07 3.71 2.45
CA PRO A 500 25.65 3.05 1.22
C PRO A 500 25.76 1.53 1.37
N ILE A 501 24.69 0.81 1.05
CA ILE A 501 24.60 -0.65 1.18
C ILE A 501 24.50 -1.32 -0.20
N GLY A 502 23.79 -0.72 -1.14
CA GLY A 502 23.56 -1.37 -2.42
C GLY A 502 22.94 -0.47 -3.47
N PHE A 503 22.41 -1.09 -4.51
CA PHE A 503 21.82 -0.41 -5.65
C PHE A 503 20.46 -0.99 -6.00
N THR A 504 19.55 -0.16 -6.49
CA THR A 504 18.32 -0.62 -7.13
C THR A 504 18.64 -1.29 -8.47
N ALA A 505 17.66 -2.00 -9.05
CA ALA A 505 17.78 -2.56 -10.40
C ALA A 505 18.08 -1.48 -11.48
N ASP A 506 17.61 -0.25 -11.27
CA ASP A 506 17.88 0.89 -12.15
C ASP A 506 19.28 1.51 -11.95
N GLY A 507 20.07 0.98 -11.01
CA GLY A 507 21.41 1.43 -10.69
C GLY A 507 21.48 2.64 -9.74
N LEU A 508 20.43 2.91 -8.96
CA LEU A 508 20.44 4.00 -7.98
C LEU A 508 20.93 3.53 -6.62
N PRO A 509 21.75 4.31 -5.91
CA PRO A 509 22.18 3.95 -4.56
C PRO A 509 21.02 3.76 -3.56
N VAL A 510 21.23 2.82 -2.63
CA VAL A 510 20.37 2.50 -1.49
C VAL A 510 21.24 2.42 -0.23
N GLY A 511 20.74 2.96 0.88
CA GLY A 511 21.50 3.00 2.13
C GLY A 511 20.63 3.11 3.37
N ILE A 512 21.28 3.00 4.52
CA ILE A 512 20.70 3.14 5.86
C ILE A 512 21.44 4.23 6.64
N GLN A 513 20.87 4.70 7.75
CA GLN A 513 21.60 5.45 8.76
C GLN A 513 21.75 4.62 10.03
N VAL A 514 22.92 4.75 10.64
CA VAL A 514 23.23 4.24 11.97
C VAL A 514 23.29 5.43 12.90
N VAL A 515 22.45 5.40 13.93
CA VAL A 515 22.29 6.46 14.94
C VAL A 515 22.84 5.95 16.26
N ALA A 516 23.70 6.72 16.94
CA ALA A 516 24.21 6.36 18.25
C ALA A 516 23.73 7.35 19.33
N GLY A 517 23.98 7.02 20.60
CA GLY A 517 23.79 7.98 21.70
C GLY A 517 24.72 9.20 21.54
N PRO A 518 24.39 10.35 22.13
CA PRO A 518 25.26 11.54 22.11
C PRO A 518 26.70 11.22 22.53
N TYR A 519 27.67 11.78 21.82
CA TYR A 519 29.12 11.55 21.99
C TYR A 519 29.60 10.10 21.77
N GLN A 520 28.76 9.24 21.19
CA GLN A 520 29.12 7.87 20.83
C GLN A 520 29.35 7.70 19.31
N ASP A 521 29.75 8.77 18.62
CA ASP A 521 29.95 8.83 17.16
C ASP A 521 30.86 7.69 16.64
N ARG A 522 31.86 7.26 17.43
CA ARG A 522 32.72 6.11 17.13
C ARG A 522 31.98 4.79 16.88
N LEU A 523 30.82 4.58 17.52
CA LEU A 523 29.98 3.39 17.29
C LEU A 523 29.44 3.40 15.85
N CYS A 524 29.00 4.56 15.36
CA CYS A 524 28.54 4.71 13.98
C CYS A 524 29.66 4.38 12.97
N PHE A 525 30.92 4.73 13.29
CA PHE A 525 32.06 4.44 12.41
C PHE A 525 32.43 2.96 12.41
N SER A 526 32.45 2.31 13.57
CA SER A 526 32.69 0.86 13.64
C SER A 526 31.66 0.08 12.82
N VAL A 527 30.38 0.41 12.96
CA VAL A 527 29.30 -0.19 12.16
C VAL A 527 29.43 0.14 10.66
N ALA A 528 29.75 1.39 10.31
CA ALA A 528 29.95 1.79 8.92
C ALA A 528 31.10 1.02 8.27
N HIS A 529 32.22 0.85 8.96
CA HIS A 529 33.36 0.09 8.47
C HIS A 529 33.03 -1.41 8.31
N HIS A 530 32.30 -1.99 9.26
CA HIS A 530 31.85 -3.38 9.17
C HIS A 530 30.92 -3.59 7.96
N LEU A 531 29.93 -2.73 7.77
CA LEU A 531 28.98 -2.84 6.66
C LEU A 531 29.62 -2.52 5.31
N GLU A 532 30.57 -1.59 5.24
CA GLU A 532 31.35 -1.35 4.02
C GLU A 532 32.07 -2.62 3.57
N ARG A 533 32.71 -3.35 4.49
CA ARG A 533 33.39 -4.61 4.16
C ARG A 533 32.43 -5.71 3.70
N ALA A 534 31.22 -5.76 4.26
CA ALA A 534 30.23 -6.77 3.92
C ALA A 534 29.51 -6.48 2.59
N PHE A 535 29.21 -5.21 2.31
CA PHE A 535 28.33 -4.81 1.19
C PHE A 535 29.05 -4.02 0.07
N GLY A 536 30.29 -3.59 0.30
CA GLY A 536 31.17 -2.98 -0.70
C GLY A 536 31.12 -1.46 -0.81
N GLY A 537 30.26 -0.76 -0.06
CA GLY A 537 30.24 0.70 0.03
C GLY A 537 30.01 1.43 -1.30
N TRP A 538 30.75 2.54 -1.51
CA TRP A 538 30.66 3.37 -2.72
C TRP A 538 31.14 2.62 -3.97
N LYS A 539 30.44 2.80 -5.09
CA LYS A 539 30.85 2.31 -6.43
C LYS A 539 30.67 3.41 -7.48
N PRO A 540 31.59 3.57 -8.45
CA PRO A 540 31.45 4.58 -9.49
C PRO A 540 30.26 4.26 -10.42
N PRO A 541 29.56 5.27 -10.96
CA PRO A 541 28.34 5.09 -11.77
C PRO A 541 28.46 4.11 -12.94
N ASN A 542 29.62 4.03 -13.59
CA ASN A 542 29.84 3.14 -14.75
C ASN A 542 30.09 1.66 -14.39
N ALA A 543 30.29 1.34 -13.10
CA ALA A 543 30.43 -0.03 -12.63
C ALA A 543 29.08 -0.70 -12.32
N VAL A 544 27.96 0.04 -12.42
CA VAL A 544 26.62 -0.41 -12.07
C VAL A 544 25.84 -0.72 -13.35
N LYS A 545 25.58 -2.00 -13.64
CA LYS A 545 24.75 -2.41 -14.80
C LYS A 545 23.28 -2.07 -14.53
N SER A 546 22.64 -1.26 -15.38
CA SER A 546 21.18 -1.09 -15.38
C SER A 546 20.52 -2.04 -16.38
N SER A 547 19.51 -2.81 -15.98
CA SER A 547 18.67 -3.59 -16.91
C SER A 547 17.81 -2.62 -17.73
N SER A 548 18.14 -2.43 -19.02
CA SER A 548 17.47 -1.47 -19.89
C SER A 548 16.08 -1.92 -20.38
N GLU A 549 15.64 -3.14 -20.08
CA GLU A 549 14.37 -3.70 -20.56
C GLU A 549 13.16 -3.37 -19.65
N ASP A 550 13.35 -2.88 -18.43
CA ASP A 550 12.26 -2.72 -17.45
C ASP A 550 11.54 -1.34 -17.46
N GLN A 551 12.10 -0.29 -18.09
CA GLN A 551 11.62 1.10 -17.87
C GLN A 551 10.24 1.40 -18.49
N GLN A 552 9.89 0.75 -19.61
CA GLN A 552 8.58 0.95 -20.23
C GLN A 552 7.48 0.13 -19.53
N ILE A 553 7.84 -1.04 -19.01
CA ILE A 553 6.95 -1.96 -18.27
C ILE A 553 6.62 -1.36 -16.90
N VAL A 554 7.62 -0.89 -16.15
CA VAL A 554 7.43 -0.33 -14.79
C VAL A 554 6.54 0.91 -14.77
N LEU A 555 6.57 1.77 -15.81
CA LEU A 555 5.72 2.96 -15.86
C LEU A 555 4.24 2.60 -16.02
N VAL A 556 3.93 1.64 -16.91
CA VAL A 556 2.57 1.15 -17.15
C VAL A 556 2.05 0.40 -15.91
N GLU A 557 2.91 -0.41 -15.27
CA GLU A 557 2.57 -1.13 -14.04
C GLU A 557 2.24 -0.21 -12.87
N ILE A 558 3.07 0.82 -12.67
CA ILE A 558 2.83 1.84 -11.64
C ILE A 558 1.53 2.58 -11.94
N MET A 559 1.31 3.02 -13.19
CA MET A 559 0.08 3.70 -13.59
C MET A 559 -1.17 2.88 -13.28
N LYS A 560 -1.14 1.57 -13.57
CA LYS A 560 -2.27 0.67 -13.27
C LYS A 560 -2.61 0.66 -11.78
N GLU A 561 -1.63 0.49 -10.89
CA GLU A 561 -1.88 0.46 -9.44
C GLU A 561 -2.44 1.80 -8.91
N TYR A 562 -1.94 2.92 -9.45
CA TYR A 562 -2.47 4.24 -9.13
C TYR A 562 -3.88 4.46 -9.66
N ILE A 563 -4.20 3.97 -10.86
CA ILE A 563 -5.57 3.99 -11.42
C ILE A 563 -6.51 3.22 -10.51
N LEU A 564 -6.14 2.02 -10.06
CA LEU A 564 -6.96 1.23 -9.13
C LEU A 564 -7.25 1.99 -7.84
N LYS A 565 -6.20 2.55 -7.21
CA LYS A 565 -6.36 3.33 -5.95
C LYS A 565 -7.19 4.58 -6.18
N LEU A 566 -6.97 5.30 -7.27
CA LEU A 566 -7.72 6.49 -7.63
C LEU A 566 -9.20 6.15 -7.88
N LEU A 567 -9.49 5.08 -8.61
CA LEU A 567 -10.85 4.58 -8.82
C LEU A 567 -11.54 4.25 -7.49
N LEU A 568 -10.87 3.51 -6.60
CA LEU A 568 -11.42 3.18 -5.28
C LEU A 568 -11.65 4.43 -4.40
N ILE A 569 -10.76 5.43 -4.47
CA ILE A 569 -10.95 6.71 -3.79
C ILE A 569 -12.14 7.46 -4.37
N ILE A 570 -12.24 7.57 -5.70
CA ILE A 570 -13.36 8.23 -6.38
C ILE A 570 -14.66 7.54 -5.99
N LEU A 571 -14.73 6.21 -6.06
CA LEU A 571 -15.93 5.45 -5.68
C LEU A 571 -16.30 5.68 -4.22
N LYS A 572 -15.33 5.73 -3.30
CA LYS A 572 -15.56 6.00 -1.87
C LYS A 572 -15.97 7.45 -1.60
N THR A 573 -15.40 8.42 -2.31
CA THR A 573 -15.79 9.83 -2.21
C THR A 573 -17.18 10.04 -2.80
N CYS A 574 -17.46 9.45 -3.97
CA CYS A 574 -18.78 9.42 -4.56
C CYS A 574 -19.79 8.76 -3.62
N TYR A 575 -19.44 7.67 -2.91
CA TYR A 575 -20.30 7.09 -1.88
C TYR A 575 -20.70 8.12 -0.82
N TYR A 576 -19.74 8.73 -0.13
CA TYR A 576 -20.06 9.66 0.96
C TYR A 576 -20.79 10.92 0.50
N ILE A 577 -20.49 11.42 -0.71
CA ILE A 577 -21.17 12.59 -1.28
C ILE A 577 -22.57 12.22 -1.76
N SER A 578 -22.70 11.13 -2.52
CA SER A 578 -23.95 10.77 -3.19
C SER A 578 -24.91 10.02 -2.29
N ASP A 579 -24.48 9.28 -1.26
CA ASP A 579 -25.37 8.47 -0.41
C ASP A 579 -26.54 9.28 0.19
N PRO A 580 -26.35 10.50 0.75
CA PRO A 580 -27.47 11.31 1.20
C PRO A 580 -28.45 11.71 0.08
N PHE A 581 -27.92 12.11 -1.09
CA PHE A 581 -28.76 12.52 -2.23
C PHE A 581 -29.42 11.33 -2.93
N TYR A 582 -28.76 10.18 -2.96
CA TYR A 582 -29.24 8.93 -3.50
C TYR A 582 -30.36 8.38 -2.61
N ARG A 583 -30.22 8.47 -1.28
CA ARG A 583 -31.30 8.20 -0.32
C ARG A 583 -32.52 9.06 -0.57
N ILE A 584 -32.32 10.35 -0.88
CA ILE A 584 -33.41 11.27 -1.24
C ILE A 584 -34.01 10.91 -2.60
N TYR A 585 -33.21 10.69 -3.64
CA TYR A 585 -33.66 10.35 -5.00
C TYR A 585 -34.43 9.02 -5.03
N VAL A 586 -33.87 7.94 -4.49
CA VAL A 586 -34.56 6.65 -4.39
C VAL A 586 -35.78 6.75 -3.47
N GLY A 587 -35.67 7.49 -2.36
CA GLY A 587 -36.78 7.77 -1.45
C GLY A 587 -37.94 8.54 -2.09
N LEU A 588 -37.68 9.44 -3.05
CA LEU A 588 -38.69 10.22 -3.76
C LEU A 588 -39.29 9.48 -4.97
N PHE A 589 -38.47 8.76 -5.74
CA PHE A 589 -38.89 8.20 -7.04
C PHE A 589 -39.20 6.69 -7.02
N TYR A 590 -38.62 5.91 -6.10
CA TYR A 590 -38.83 4.46 -6.00
C TYR A 590 -39.72 4.02 -4.82
N SER A 591 -40.02 4.93 -3.88
CA SER A 591 -40.88 4.67 -2.71
C SER A 591 -42.33 4.30 -3.05
N ARG A 592 -42.81 4.59 -4.28
CA ARG A 592 -44.20 4.30 -4.66
C ARG A 592 -44.55 2.79 -4.72
N ASN A 593 -43.58 1.90 -4.87
CA ASN A 593 -43.80 0.43 -4.93
C ASN A 593 -43.33 -0.33 -3.67
N ALA A 594 -43.00 0.39 -2.59
CA ALA A 594 -42.34 -0.12 -1.38
C ALA A 594 -43.09 -1.20 -0.57
N LYS A 595 -44.38 -1.41 -0.84
CA LYS A 595 -45.30 -2.14 0.06
C LYS A 595 -45.98 -3.34 -0.57
N ASN A 596 -45.45 -3.90 -1.66
CA ASN A 596 -45.96 -5.18 -2.15
C ASN A 596 -45.46 -6.30 -1.24
N ARG A 597 -46.21 -6.57 -0.17
CA ARG A 597 -45.98 -7.75 0.68
C ARG A 597 -46.21 -9.00 -0.14
N LEU A 598 -45.32 -9.98 0.00
CA LEU A 598 -45.51 -11.26 -0.65
C LEU A 598 -46.79 -11.93 -0.11
N PRO A 599 -47.49 -12.75 -0.92
CA PRO A 599 -48.57 -13.57 -0.43
C PRO A 599 -48.14 -14.38 0.80
N LYS A 600 -49.06 -14.55 1.76
CA LYS A 600 -48.76 -15.30 2.99
C LYS A 600 -48.24 -16.70 2.67
N PHE A 601 -47.23 -17.10 3.42
CA PHE A 601 -46.68 -18.43 3.38
C PHE A 601 -47.58 -19.36 4.20
N SER A 602 -48.39 -20.21 3.57
CA SER A 602 -49.48 -20.95 4.24
C SER A 602 -49.45 -22.48 4.05
N ASN A 603 -48.78 -22.98 3.01
CA ASN A 603 -48.74 -24.42 2.74
C ASN A 603 -47.62 -25.09 3.52
N LYS A 604 -47.98 -25.97 4.47
CA LYS A 604 -47.05 -26.68 5.35
C LYS A 604 -46.08 -27.60 4.60
N LEU A 605 -46.39 -28.05 3.38
CA LEU A 605 -45.45 -28.82 2.56
C LEU A 605 -44.19 -28.03 2.20
N LEU A 606 -44.29 -26.69 2.18
CA LEU A 606 -43.17 -25.80 1.91
C LEU A 606 -42.27 -25.60 3.13
N GLU A 607 -42.64 -26.09 4.33
CA GLU A 607 -41.86 -25.96 5.57
C GLU A 607 -40.95 -27.16 5.85
N ILE A 608 -41.05 -28.21 5.02
CA ILE A 608 -40.34 -29.47 5.24
C ILE A 608 -38.93 -29.37 4.63
N PRO A 609 -37.85 -29.60 5.41
CA PRO A 609 -36.49 -29.68 4.89
C PRO A 609 -36.32 -30.72 3.79
N ALA A 610 -35.36 -30.55 2.89
CA ALA A 610 -35.19 -31.39 1.70
C ALA A 610 -35.00 -32.88 2.05
N ILE A 611 -34.16 -33.16 3.04
CA ILE A 611 -33.89 -34.55 3.47
C ILE A 611 -35.15 -35.20 4.05
N ASP A 612 -35.88 -34.45 4.88
CA ASP A 612 -37.09 -34.93 5.54
C ASP A 612 -38.24 -35.12 4.53
N LEU A 613 -38.33 -34.23 3.53
CA LEU A 613 -39.29 -34.36 2.43
C LEU A 613 -38.98 -35.61 1.58
N ALA A 614 -37.70 -35.88 1.30
CA ALA A 614 -37.30 -37.09 0.57
C ALA A 614 -37.65 -38.37 1.34
N ASP A 615 -37.41 -38.41 2.66
CA ASP A 615 -37.78 -39.54 3.51
C ASP A 615 -39.31 -39.73 3.54
N LYS A 616 -40.08 -38.63 3.62
CA LYS A 616 -41.55 -38.67 3.59
C LYS A 616 -42.13 -39.11 2.24
N ILE A 617 -41.47 -38.76 1.13
CA ILE A 617 -41.86 -39.23 -0.21
C ILE A 617 -41.56 -40.72 -0.38
N ARG A 618 -40.36 -41.17 0.01
CA ARG A 618 -39.99 -42.60 -0.07
C ARG A 618 -40.86 -43.49 0.81
N SER A 619 -41.23 -43.02 2.00
CA SER A 619 -42.15 -43.71 2.91
C SER A 619 -43.63 -43.58 2.53
N GLN A 620 -43.94 -42.86 1.44
CA GLN A 620 -45.30 -42.60 0.95
C GLN A 620 -46.20 -41.82 1.93
N GLU A 621 -45.62 -41.13 2.92
CA GLU A 621 -46.34 -40.18 3.79
C GLU A 621 -46.83 -38.95 3.01
N ILE A 622 -46.07 -38.54 1.98
CA ILE A 622 -46.36 -37.40 1.12
C ILE A 622 -46.10 -37.83 -0.33
N LYS A 623 -46.94 -37.40 -1.28
CA LYS A 623 -46.66 -37.59 -2.71
C LYS A 623 -45.71 -36.50 -3.21
N SER A 624 -44.74 -36.89 -4.03
CA SER A 624 -43.90 -35.98 -4.79
C SER A 624 -44.73 -35.04 -5.67
N GLU A 625 -45.81 -35.54 -6.29
CA GLU A 625 -46.71 -34.71 -7.09
C GLU A 625 -47.31 -33.55 -6.27
N ASP A 626 -47.78 -33.82 -5.06
CA ASP A 626 -48.37 -32.81 -4.17
C ASP A 626 -47.32 -31.78 -3.71
N ALA A 627 -46.11 -32.25 -3.38
CA ALA A 627 -45.00 -31.37 -3.02
C ALA A 627 -44.60 -30.47 -4.19
N VAL A 628 -44.37 -31.02 -5.39
CA VAL A 628 -44.00 -30.26 -6.58
C VAL A 628 -45.11 -29.27 -6.96
N ALA A 629 -46.38 -29.67 -6.91
CA ALA A 629 -47.52 -28.78 -7.16
C ALA A 629 -47.54 -27.59 -6.18
N ALA A 630 -47.28 -27.83 -4.89
CA ALA A 630 -47.21 -26.78 -3.88
C ALA A 630 -46.12 -25.74 -4.18
N TYR A 631 -44.93 -26.18 -4.61
CA TYR A 631 -43.86 -25.24 -5.00
C TYR A 631 -44.22 -24.48 -6.29
N ILE A 632 -44.83 -25.13 -7.29
CA ILE A 632 -45.29 -24.46 -8.52
C ILE A 632 -46.31 -23.36 -8.19
N GLU A 633 -47.28 -23.65 -7.32
CA GLU A 633 -48.25 -22.66 -6.84
C GLU A 633 -47.56 -21.49 -6.14
N ARG A 634 -46.63 -21.78 -5.22
CA ARG A 634 -45.88 -20.74 -4.51
C ARG A 634 -45.09 -19.86 -5.47
N ILE A 635 -44.40 -20.47 -6.43
CA ILE A 635 -43.64 -19.75 -7.46
C ILE A 635 -44.56 -18.83 -8.27
N GLY A 636 -45.72 -19.31 -8.69
CA GLY A 636 -46.74 -18.50 -9.39
C GLY A 636 -47.22 -17.31 -8.56
N ALA A 637 -47.35 -17.49 -7.25
CA ALA A 637 -47.78 -16.45 -6.33
C ALA A 637 -46.70 -15.37 -6.06
N VAL A 638 -45.41 -15.74 -5.98
CA VAL A 638 -44.35 -14.80 -5.61
C VAL A 638 -43.57 -14.21 -6.78
N ASN A 639 -43.41 -14.94 -7.89
CA ASN A 639 -42.55 -14.49 -8.99
C ASN A 639 -42.97 -13.16 -9.62
N PRO A 640 -44.26 -12.79 -9.73
CA PRO A 640 -44.67 -11.45 -10.17
C PRO A 640 -44.09 -10.31 -9.33
N PHE A 641 -43.70 -10.57 -8.08
CA PHE A 641 -43.12 -9.59 -7.16
C PHE A 641 -41.59 -9.58 -7.16
N ILE A 642 -40.94 -10.72 -7.43
CA ILE A 642 -39.48 -10.86 -7.32
C ILE A 642 -38.75 -10.98 -8.66
N ASN A 643 -39.44 -11.38 -9.74
CA ASN A 643 -38.87 -11.57 -11.07
C ASN A 643 -37.55 -12.38 -11.07
N ALA A 644 -37.64 -13.63 -10.63
CA ALA A 644 -36.48 -14.51 -10.41
C ALA A 644 -36.34 -15.64 -11.44
N ILE A 645 -37.33 -15.84 -12.33
CA ILE A 645 -37.37 -16.98 -13.26
C ILE A 645 -36.92 -16.55 -14.65
N VAL A 646 -36.04 -17.33 -15.27
CA VAL A 646 -35.72 -17.21 -16.70
C VAL A 646 -36.64 -18.11 -17.52
N GLU A 647 -36.74 -19.40 -17.15
CA GLU A 647 -37.62 -20.37 -17.81
C GLU A 647 -38.08 -21.43 -16.81
N SER A 648 -39.37 -21.79 -16.86
CA SER A 648 -39.98 -22.82 -16.02
C SER A 648 -40.14 -24.16 -16.74
N GLY A 649 -40.06 -25.26 -15.98
CA GLY A 649 -40.23 -26.64 -16.43
C GLY A 649 -41.38 -27.37 -15.74
N PHE A 650 -42.41 -26.63 -15.30
CA PHE A 650 -43.45 -27.15 -14.40
C PHE A 650 -44.16 -28.42 -14.94
N PRO A 651 -44.54 -28.52 -16.23
CA PRO A 651 -45.16 -29.73 -16.75
C PRO A 651 -44.24 -30.96 -16.69
N GLN A 652 -42.96 -30.77 -17.01
CA GLN A 652 -41.95 -31.83 -16.93
C GLN A 652 -41.71 -32.23 -15.48
N ALA A 653 -41.65 -31.26 -14.56
CA ALA A 653 -41.50 -31.49 -13.13
C ALA A 653 -42.63 -32.35 -12.55
N LEU A 654 -43.89 -32.05 -12.88
CA LEU A 654 -45.05 -32.86 -12.45
C LEU A 654 -45.00 -34.29 -13.03
N THR A 655 -44.50 -34.45 -14.25
CA THR A 655 -44.33 -35.78 -14.87
C THR A 655 -43.26 -36.60 -14.13
N LEU A 656 -42.13 -35.97 -13.78
CA LEU A 656 -41.09 -36.59 -12.98
C LEU A 656 -41.57 -36.92 -11.56
N ALA A 657 -42.41 -36.07 -10.98
CA ALA A 657 -42.99 -36.28 -9.66
C ALA A 657 -43.90 -37.52 -9.62
N LYS A 658 -44.78 -37.67 -10.61
CA LYS A 658 -45.59 -38.89 -10.79
C LYS A 658 -44.75 -40.15 -10.97
N LYS A 659 -43.62 -40.03 -11.67
CA LYS A 659 -42.68 -41.14 -11.84
C LYS A 659 -42.02 -41.51 -10.51
N ALA A 660 -41.61 -40.53 -9.71
CA ALA A 660 -41.06 -40.75 -8.38
C ALA A 660 -42.09 -41.45 -7.46
N ASP A 661 -43.33 -40.98 -7.46
CA ASP A 661 -44.42 -41.60 -6.70
C ASP A 661 -44.66 -43.06 -7.10
N LYS A 662 -44.62 -43.35 -8.41
CA LYS A 662 -44.70 -44.74 -8.92
C LYS A 662 -43.51 -45.59 -8.45
N MET A 663 -42.29 -45.06 -8.47
CA MET A 663 -41.11 -45.78 -7.97
C MET A 663 -41.24 -46.12 -6.48
N CYS A 664 -41.79 -45.21 -5.66
CA CYS A 664 -42.06 -45.45 -4.24
C CYS A 664 -43.07 -46.60 -4.01
N GLN A 665 -43.99 -46.85 -4.94
CA GLN A 665 -44.94 -47.96 -4.87
C GLN A 665 -44.30 -49.30 -5.24
N GLU A 666 -43.32 -49.29 -6.14
CA GLU A 666 -42.73 -50.50 -6.72
C GLU A 666 -41.46 -50.96 -6.01
N THR A 667 -40.77 -50.07 -5.28
CA THR A 667 -39.45 -50.34 -4.67
C THR A 667 -39.44 -49.96 -3.18
N PRO A 668 -38.85 -50.77 -2.28
CA PRO A 668 -38.75 -50.44 -0.86
C PRO A 668 -37.99 -49.13 -0.59
N ALA A 669 -38.44 -48.39 0.43
CA ALA A 669 -37.90 -47.08 0.79
C ALA A 669 -36.38 -47.09 1.08
N GLU A 670 -35.85 -48.14 1.69
CA GLU A 670 -34.41 -48.28 2.00
C GLU A 670 -33.54 -48.39 0.74
N GLU A 671 -34.01 -49.12 -0.27
CA GLU A 671 -33.31 -49.26 -1.55
C GLU A 671 -33.35 -47.94 -2.34
N LEU A 672 -34.51 -47.27 -2.32
CA LEU A 672 -34.65 -45.93 -2.90
C LEU A 672 -33.79 -44.90 -2.19
N LYS A 673 -33.58 -45.00 -0.88
CA LYS A 673 -32.74 -44.07 -0.11
C LYS A 673 -31.26 -44.17 -0.51
N LEU A 674 -30.78 -45.38 -0.79
CA LEU A 674 -29.40 -45.62 -1.24
C LEU A 674 -29.15 -45.11 -2.66
N THR A 675 -30.12 -45.29 -3.56
CA THR A 675 -29.96 -44.97 -4.99
C THR A 675 -30.41 -43.54 -5.32
N TYR A 676 -31.49 -43.09 -4.70
CA TYR A 676 -32.17 -41.80 -4.95
C TYR A 676 -32.38 -41.03 -3.63
N PRO A 677 -31.30 -40.54 -3.01
CA PRO A 677 -31.37 -39.88 -1.70
C PRO A 677 -32.22 -38.60 -1.70
N LEU A 678 -32.49 -37.99 -2.86
CA LEU A 678 -33.36 -36.82 -3.05
C LEU A 678 -34.60 -37.14 -3.90
N LEU A 679 -35.03 -38.40 -3.96
CA LEU A 679 -36.18 -38.83 -4.78
C LEU A 679 -37.41 -37.94 -4.58
N GLY A 680 -37.86 -37.33 -5.68
CA GLY A 680 -39.09 -36.55 -5.70
C GLY A 680 -38.99 -35.15 -5.10
N VAL A 681 -37.82 -34.71 -4.65
CA VAL A 681 -37.63 -33.40 -4.02
C VAL A 681 -37.46 -32.29 -5.06
N PRO A 682 -38.24 -31.20 -5.03
CA PRO A 682 -38.12 -30.09 -5.97
C PRO A 682 -36.91 -29.19 -5.69
N PHE A 683 -36.26 -28.71 -6.75
CA PHE A 683 -35.15 -27.76 -6.64
C PHE A 683 -35.06 -26.81 -7.83
N THR A 684 -34.23 -25.76 -7.69
CA THR A 684 -34.00 -24.75 -8.72
C THR A 684 -32.52 -24.66 -9.13
N VAL A 685 -32.27 -24.18 -10.34
CA VAL A 685 -30.92 -24.14 -10.90
C VAL A 685 -30.62 -22.74 -11.40
N LYS A 686 -29.53 -22.12 -10.93
CA LYS A 686 -29.06 -20.87 -11.53
C LYS A 686 -28.81 -21.08 -13.03
N GLU A 687 -29.30 -20.18 -13.89
CA GLU A 687 -29.23 -20.33 -15.35
C GLU A 687 -27.81 -20.61 -15.90
N SER A 688 -26.77 -20.07 -15.24
CA SER A 688 -25.38 -20.33 -15.63
C SER A 688 -24.91 -21.76 -15.33
N CYS A 689 -25.60 -22.51 -14.49
CA CYS A 689 -25.36 -23.94 -14.26
C CYS A 689 -26.26 -24.71 -15.22
N ARG A 690 -25.71 -25.21 -16.33
CA ARG A 690 -26.49 -25.77 -17.44
C ARG A 690 -27.49 -26.86 -17.00
N LEU A 691 -28.75 -26.67 -17.38
CA LEU A 691 -29.80 -27.68 -17.34
C LEU A 691 -30.23 -27.97 -18.79
N ARG A 692 -30.18 -29.25 -19.19
CA ARG A 692 -30.42 -29.68 -20.56
C ARG A 692 -31.81 -29.23 -21.02
N ASN A 693 -31.87 -28.70 -22.24
CA ASN A 693 -33.04 -28.15 -22.93
C ASN A 693 -33.60 -26.84 -22.35
N PHE A 694 -33.07 -26.32 -21.24
CA PHE A 694 -33.43 -25.00 -20.71
C PHE A 694 -32.54 -23.90 -21.29
N LEU A 695 -33.05 -22.66 -21.22
CA LEU A 695 -32.30 -21.46 -21.58
C LEU A 695 -31.01 -21.33 -20.76
N CYS A 696 -29.94 -20.90 -21.43
CA CYS A 696 -28.65 -20.58 -20.83
C CYS A 696 -28.11 -19.29 -21.46
N THR A 697 -28.90 -18.22 -21.33
CA THR A 697 -28.65 -16.91 -21.95
C THR A 697 -27.53 -16.14 -21.27
N GLN A 698 -27.23 -16.45 -20.00
CA GLN A 698 -26.34 -15.66 -19.15
C GLN A 698 -26.78 -14.19 -19.09
N GLY A 699 -28.08 -13.93 -19.18
CA GLY A 699 -28.66 -12.59 -19.24
C GLY A 699 -28.29 -11.75 -20.46
N SER A 700 -27.60 -12.30 -21.47
CA SER A 700 -27.14 -11.52 -22.62
C SER A 700 -28.13 -11.56 -23.78
N LEU A 701 -28.42 -10.39 -24.36
CA LEU A 701 -29.31 -10.27 -25.53
C LEU A 701 -28.80 -11.08 -26.73
N LEU A 702 -27.48 -11.23 -26.88
CA LEU A 702 -26.87 -12.04 -27.94
C LEU A 702 -27.17 -13.53 -27.81
N ARG A 703 -27.47 -13.98 -26.59
CA ARG A 703 -27.71 -15.40 -26.26
C ARG A 703 -29.14 -15.64 -25.82
N ALA A 704 -30.06 -14.69 -26.05
CA ALA A 704 -31.43 -14.73 -25.55
C ALA A 704 -32.22 -15.99 -25.95
N LYS A 705 -31.81 -16.68 -27.03
CA LYS A 705 -32.41 -17.93 -27.52
C LYS A 705 -31.56 -19.18 -27.30
N TYR A 706 -30.39 -19.05 -26.68
CA TYR A 706 -29.47 -20.16 -26.50
C TYR A 706 -30.01 -21.15 -25.45
N ARG A 707 -30.07 -22.43 -25.81
CA ARG A 707 -30.49 -23.53 -24.94
C ARG A 707 -29.33 -24.49 -24.70
N SER A 708 -29.21 -25.01 -23.49
CA SER A 708 -28.20 -26.01 -23.18
C SER A 708 -28.53 -27.36 -23.82
N THR A 709 -27.55 -28.01 -24.44
CA THR A 709 -27.68 -29.36 -25.01
C THR A 709 -27.45 -30.48 -24.00
N GLU A 710 -26.83 -30.15 -22.87
CA GLU A 710 -26.39 -31.09 -21.82
C GLU A 710 -26.66 -30.51 -20.42
N ASN A 711 -26.65 -31.39 -19.41
CA ASN A 711 -26.62 -30.97 -18.02
C ASN A 711 -25.18 -30.67 -17.62
N GLY A 712 -24.97 -29.65 -16.79
CA GLY A 712 -23.73 -29.54 -16.03
C GLY A 712 -23.60 -30.71 -15.06
N GLU A 713 -22.37 -31.10 -14.74
CA GLU A 713 -22.09 -32.33 -14.01
C GLU A 713 -22.76 -32.35 -12.64
N VAL A 714 -22.73 -31.22 -11.93
CA VAL A 714 -23.40 -31.04 -10.63
C VAL A 714 -24.91 -31.14 -10.73
N VAL A 715 -25.50 -30.54 -11.76
CA VAL A 715 -26.95 -30.62 -12.01
C VAL A 715 -27.33 -32.06 -12.33
N GLY A 716 -26.56 -32.74 -13.19
CA GLY A 716 -26.73 -34.15 -13.51
C GLY A 716 -26.74 -35.04 -12.26
N ARG A 717 -25.76 -34.88 -11.36
CA ARG A 717 -25.69 -35.65 -10.11
C ARG A 717 -26.92 -35.46 -9.21
N LEU A 718 -27.49 -34.26 -9.16
CA LEU A 718 -28.73 -34.01 -8.40
C LEU A 718 -29.94 -34.67 -9.05
N LEU A 719 -30.02 -34.69 -10.38
CA LEU A 719 -31.06 -35.42 -11.12
C LEU A 719 -30.94 -36.93 -10.93
N ASP A 720 -29.72 -37.46 -10.99
CA ASP A 720 -29.42 -38.88 -10.77
C ASP A 720 -29.76 -39.30 -9.33
N ALA A 721 -29.59 -38.39 -8.36
CA ALA A 721 -30.04 -38.58 -6.97
C ALA A 721 -31.57 -38.50 -6.79
N GLY A 722 -32.34 -38.27 -7.87
CA GLY A 722 -33.80 -38.27 -7.88
C GLY A 722 -34.46 -36.90 -7.65
N ALA A 723 -33.70 -35.81 -7.58
CA ALA A 723 -34.26 -34.47 -7.42
C ALA A 723 -34.95 -33.97 -8.71
N ILE A 724 -35.97 -33.12 -8.55
CA ILE A 724 -36.82 -32.65 -9.65
C ILE A 724 -36.59 -31.15 -9.91
N PRO A 725 -36.05 -30.76 -11.08
CA PRO A 725 -35.77 -29.37 -11.39
C PRO A 725 -37.08 -28.67 -11.76
N LEU A 726 -37.38 -27.54 -11.11
CA LEU A 726 -38.59 -26.76 -11.38
C LEU A 726 -38.39 -25.73 -12.50
N LEU A 727 -37.20 -25.10 -12.54
CA LEU A 727 -36.91 -23.95 -13.40
C LEU A 727 -35.41 -23.63 -13.41
N VAL A 728 -35.02 -22.73 -14.33
CA VAL A 728 -33.75 -22.00 -14.28
C VAL A 728 -33.96 -20.54 -13.82
N SER A 729 -33.14 -20.10 -12.86
CA SER A 729 -33.28 -18.80 -12.20
C SER A 729 -32.33 -17.72 -12.73
N ASN A 730 -32.74 -16.48 -12.51
CA ASN A 730 -32.10 -15.29 -13.07
C ASN A 730 -30.72 -15.00 -12.47
N THR A 731 -29.85 -14.43 -13.30
CA THR A 731 -28.47 -14.07 -12.97
C THR A 731 -28.10 -12.76 -13.68
N PRO A 732 -27.17 -11.93 -13.17
CA PRO A 732 -26.72 -10.78 -13.95
C PRO A 732 -26.01 -11.22 -15.21
N GLU A 733 -25.92 -10.29 -16.16
CA GLU A 733 -25.29 -10.56 -17.45
C GLU A 733 -23.86 -11.14 -17.26
N PHE A 734 -23.61 -12.33 -17.84
CA PHE A 734 -22.38 -13.13 -17.69
C PHE A 734 -21.97 -13.49 -16.26
N CYS A 735 -22.89 -13.41 -15.29
CA CYS A 735 -22.63 -13.47 -13.86
C CYS A 735 -21.76 -12.30 -13.33
N PHE A 736 -21.59 -11.21 -14.09
CA PHE A 736 -20.63 -10.13 -13.81
C PHE A 736 -21.25 -8.93 -13.09
N ASN A 737 -22.02 -9.21 -12.02
CA ASN A 737 -22.50 -8.18 -11.09
C ASN A 737 -22.88 -8.79 -9.73
N TRP A 738 -22.90 -7.96 -8.67
CA TRP A 738 -23.43 -8.31 -7.34
C TRP A 738 -24.90 -7.92 -7.16
N GLU A 739 -25.56 -7.54 -8.24
CA GLU A 739 -27.01 -7.37 -8.33
C GLU A 739 -27.51 -8.12 -9.56
N SER A 740 -28.50 -8.98 -9.38
CA SER A 740 -29.06 -9.80 -10.46
C SER A 740 -29.97 -8.98 -11.37
N PHE A 741 -29.34 -8.32 -12.36
CA PHE A 741 -29.98 -7.52 -13.40
C PHE A 741 -29.35 -7.81 -14.76
N ASN A 742 -30.20 -7.97 -15.77
CA ASN A 742 -29.82 -8.11 -17.16
C ASN A 742 -30.95 -7.62 -18.09
N TYR A 743 -30.70 -7.50 -19.39
CA TYR A 743 -31.69 -7.00 -20.36
C TYR A 743 -32.66 -8.06 -20.89
N VAL A 744 -32.40 -9.36 -20.67
CA VAL A 744 -33.25 -10.45 -21.15
C VAL A 744 -34.43 -10.67 -20.21
N THR A 745 -34.15 -10.89 -18.93
CA THR A 745 -35.14 -11.21 -17.89
C THR A 745 -35.48 -9.99 -17.03
N GLY A 746 -34.60 -8.97 -17.00
CA GLY A 746 -34.74 -7.82 -16.13
C GLY A 746 -34.13 -8.04 -14.75
N ARG A 747 -34.59 -7.25 -13.77
CA ARG A 747 -34.05 -7.22 -12.41
C ARG A 747 -34.78 -8.20 -11.51
N THR A 748 -34.04 -8.95 -10.70
CA THR A 748 -34.59 -9.73 -9.58
C THR A 748 -34.62 -8.90 -8.31
N LEU A 749 -35.79 -8.80 -7.67
CA LEU A 749 -36.03 -8.02 -6.47
C LEU A 749 -35.91 -8.87 -5.21
N ASN A 750 -35.51 -8.25 -4.11
CA ASN A 750 -35.38 -8.93 -2.82
C ASN A 750 -36.77 -9.20 -2.21
N PRO A 751 -37.02 -10.43 -1.71
CA PRO A 751 -38.33 -10.83 -1.20
C PRO A 751 -38.73 -10.16 0.13
N TYR A 752 -37.78 -9.64 0.92
CA TYR A 752 -38.05 -8.90 2.16
C TYR A 752 -38.32 -7.42 1.88
N ASN A 753 -37.73 -6.87 0.83
CA ASN A 753 -37.92 -5.48 0.44
C ASN A 753 -37.59 -5.28 -1.04
N ALA A 754 -38.59 -5.04 -1.87
CA ALA A 754 -38.44 -4.87 -3.31
C ALA A 754 -37.59 -3.66 -3.76
N GLN A 755 -37.22 -2.75 -2.84
CA GLN A 755 -36.24 -1.67 -3.12
C GLN A 755 -34.79 -2.09 -2.88
N ARG A 756 -34.57 -3.32 -2.43
CA ARG A 756 -33.25 -3.88 -2.15
C ARG A 756 -32.87 -4.91 -3.20
N SER A 757 -31.57 -5.02 -3.42
CA SER A 757 -30.96 -6.04 -4.26
C SER A 757 -31.19 -7.42 -3.64
N SER A 758 -31.49 -8.39 -4.50
CA SER A 758 -31.45 -9.83 -4.17
C SER A 758 -30.00 -10.37 -4.11
N GLY A 759 -29.00 -9.53 -4.35
CA GLY A 759 -27.61 -9.92 -4.47
C GLY A 759 -27.28 -10.48 -5.85
N GLY A 760 -26.02 -10.86 -6.04
CA GLY A 760 -25.56 -11.41 -7.30
C GLY A 760 -24.23 -12.16 -7.16
N SER A 761 -23.91 -13.07 -8.08
CA SER A 761 -24.67 -13.35 -9.29
C SER A 761 -25.81 -14.39 -9.15
N SER A 762 -25.95 -15.07 -8.01
CA SER A 762 -27.02 -16.06 -7.78
C SER A 762 -28.27 -15.47 -7.10
N GLY A 763 -28.65 -14.23 -7.44
CA GLY A 763 -29.77 -13.53 -6.78
C GLY A 763 -31.14 -14.11 -7.12
N GLY A 764 -31.32 -14.72 -8.31
CA GLY A 764 -32.52 -15.48 -8.65
C GLY A 764 -32.76 -16.63 -7.67
N GLU A 765 -31.74 -17.48 -7.46
CA GLU A 765 -31.78 -18.55 -6.45
C GLU A 765 -32.04 -18.00 -5.05
N GLY A 766 -31.30 -16.97 -4.64
CA GLY A 766 -31.48 -16.32 -3.35
C GLY A 766 -32.91 -15.84 -3.12
N ALA A 767 -33.52 -15.15 -4.10
CA ALA A 767 -34.88 -14.63 -3.98
C ALA A 767 -35.95 -15.73 -3.96
N LEU A 768 -35.78 -16.80 -4.75
CA LEU A 768 -36.69 -17.95 -4.74
C LEU A 768 -36.63 -18.70 -3.41
N LEU A 769 -35.43 -18.95 -2.87
CA LEU A 769 -35.27 -19.56 -1.56
C LEU A 769 -35.81 -18.65 -0.45
N GLY A 770 -35.44 -17.36 -0.46
CA GLY A 770 -35.88 -16.39 0.54
C GLY A 770 -37.40 -16.23 0.60
N SER A 771 -38.09 -16.29 -0.55
CA SER A 771 -39.56 -16.24 -0.63
C SER A 771 -40.26 -17.57 -0.34
N GLY A 772 -39.50 -18.64 -0.08
CA GLY A 772 -40.00 -20.01 0.13
C GLY A 772 -40.54 -20.67 -1.14
N ALA A 773 -40.17 -20.16 -2.31
CA ALA A 773 -40.56 -20.67 -3.63
C ALA A 773 -39.60 -21.74 -4.17
N SER A 774 -38.49 -21.98 -3.47
CA SER A 774 -37.58 -23.09 -3.70
C SER A 774 -37.15 -23.68 -2.35
N LEU A 775 -36.79 -24.96 -2.32
CA LEU A 775 -36.30 -25.63 -1.12
C LEU A 775 -34.78 -25.57 -1.03
N PHE A 776 -34.12 -25.93 -2.13
CA PHE A 776 -32.70 -25.78 -2.35
C PHE A 776 -32.40 -25.44 -3.81
N GLY A 777 -31.21 -24.93 -4.05
CA GLY A 777 -30.79 -24.40 -5.33
C GLY A 777 -29.31 -24.64 -5.62
N VAL A 778 -28.96 -24.61 -6.90
CA VAL A 778 -27.57 -24.68 -7.38
C VAL A 778 -27.08 -23.27 -7.70
N GLY A 779 -26.12 -22.77 -6.92
CA GLY A 779 -25.47 -21.49 -7.14
C GLY A 779 -24.02 -21.63 -7.59
N SER A 780 -23.42 -20.52 -8.02
CA SER A 780 -21.98 -20.44 -8.30
C SER A 780 -21.34 -19.21 -7.66
N ASP A 781 -20.09 -19.33 -7.21
CA ASP A 781 -19.37 -18.34 -6.42
C ASP A 781 -17.94 -18.14 -6.94
N ILE A 782 -17.66 -16.95 -7.46
CA ILE A 782 -16.32 -16.49 -7.83
C ILE A 782 -15.82 -15.34 -6.94
N ALA A 783 -16.76 -14.53 -6.44
CA ALA A 783 -16.49 -13.36 -5.61
C ALA A 783 -17.62 -13.10 -4.59
N GLY A 784 -18.10 -14.17 -3.94
CA GLY A 784 -19.23 -14.13 -3.02
C GLY A 784 -20.58 -14.39 -3.65
N SER A 785 -20.63 -14.90 -4.88
CA SER A 785 -21.89 -15.02 -5.64
C SER A 785 -22.85 -16.11 -5.15
N ILE A 786 -22.49 -16.92 -4.16
CA ILE A 786 -23.43 -17.72 -3.36
C ILE A 786 -23.75 -16.97 -2.07
N ARG A 787 -22.70 -16.52 -1.36
CA ARG A 787 -22.80 -16.01 0.01
C ARG A 787 -23.50 -14.64 0.13
N ILE A 788 -23.33 -13.75 -0.85
CA ILE A 788 -24.01 -12.43 -0.88
C ILE A 788 -25.51 -12.59 -1.16
N PRO A 789 -25.95 -13.34 -2.20
CA PRO A 789 -27.37 -13.67 -2.33
C PRO A 789 -27.95 -14.39 -1.11
N SER A 790 -27.21 -15.30 -0.50
CA SER A 790 -27.63 -15.95 0.74
C SER A 790 -27.85 -14.96 1.88
N LEU A 791 -26.91 -14.03 2.11
CA LEU A 791 -27.08 -12.93 3.07
C LEU A 791 -28.30 -12.07 2.75
N PHE A 792 -28.43 -11.60 1.51
CA PHE A 792 -29.46 -10.62 1.18
C PHE A 792 -30.87 -11.19 1.28
N ASN A 793 -31.02 -12.50 1.07
CA ASN A 793 -32.32 -13.18 1.10
C ASN A 793 -32.50 -14.09 2.34
N GLY A 794 -31.58 -14.03 3.30
CA GLY A 794 -31.72 -14.72 4.60
C GLY A 794 -31.74 -16.24 4.52
N VAL A 795 -30.95 -16.83 3.62
CA VAL A 795 -30.89 -18.28 3.40
C VAL A 795 -29.46 -18.79 3.54
N PHE A 796 -29.27 -20.09 3.69
CA PHE A 796 -27.94 -20.67 3.77
C PHE A 796 -27.28 -20.73 2.39
N GLY A 797 -25.97 -20.56 2.36
CA GLY A 797 -25.20 -20.70 1.13
C GLY A 797 -23.78 -21.14 1.40
N HIS A 798 -23.39 -22.25 0.80
CA HIS A 798 -22.07 -22.83 1.01
C HIS A 798 -21.20 -22.69 -0.24
N LYS A 799 -20.07 -22.02 -0.06
CA LYS A 799 -18.97 -21.99 -1.03
C LYS A 799 -17.97 -23.10 -0.64
N PRO A 800 -17.93 -24.24 -1.36
CA PRO A 800 -17.07 -25.35 -0.97
C PRO A 800 -15.59 -25.05 -1.14
N THR A 801 -14.75 -25.92 -0.57
CA THR A 801 -13.31 -25.98 -0.85
C THR A 801 -13.07 -26.02 -2.37
N ARG A 802 -12.04 -25.28 -2.84
CA ARG A 802 -11.75 -25.22 -4.28
C ARG A 802 -11.57 -26.63 -4.88
N ARG A 803 -11.96 -26.82 -6.14
CA ARG A 803 -11.85 -28.08 -6.91
C ARG A 803 -12.60 -29.30 -6.37
N VAL A 804 -13.26 -29.23 -5.22
CA VAL A 804 -14.01 -30.35 -4.67
C VAL A 804 -15.27 -30.63 -5.50
N VAL A 805 -16.01 -29.58 -5.84
CA VAL A 805 -17.20 -29.66 -6.70
C VAL A 805 -16.82 -29.32 -8.13
N SER A 806 -17.25 -30.14 -9.09
CA SER A 806 -17.00 -29.92 -10.52
C SER A 806 -17.65 -28.64 -11.00
N ILE A 807 -16.93 -27.87 -11.82
CA ILE A 807 -17.46 -26.68 -12.51
C ILE A 807 -17.90 -26.99 -13.95
N THR A 808 -17.78 -28.25 -14.38
CA THR A 808 -18.16 -28.70 -15.73
C THR A 808 -19.63 -28.41 -16.00
N GLY A 809 -19.88 -27.63 -17.06
CA GLY A 809 -21.20 -27.16 -17.44
C GLY A 809 -21.64 -25.84 -16.80
N HIS A 810 -20.74 -25.10 -16.13
CA HIS A 810 -20.97 -23.68 -15.82
C HIS A 810 -20.72 -22.78 -17.04
N ALA A 811 -21.51 -21.73 -17.20
CA ALA A 811 -21.38 -20.71 -18.25
C ALA A 811 -21.32 -19.28 -17.66
N PRO A 812 -20.26 -18.50 -17.90
CA PRO A 812 -19.11 -18.85 -18.72
C PRO A 812 -18.20 -19.88 -18.05
N PHE A 813 -17.54 -20.71 -18.85
CA PHE A 813 -16.58 -21.70 -18.37
C PHE A 813 -15.17 -21.10 -18.42
N PRO A 814 -14.41 -21.10 -17.30
CA PRO A 814 -13.01 -20.67 -17.33
C PRO A 814 -12.18 -21.65 -18.17
N ARG A 815 -11.53 -21.17 -19.24
CA ARG A 815 -10.67 -21.99 -20.10
C ARG A 815 -9.26 -22.21 -19.52
N ASP A 816 -8.87 -21.40 -18.54
CA ASP A 816 -7.55 -21.46 -17.91
C ASP A 816 -7.60 -22.25 -16.58
N PRO A 817 -6.62 -23.13 -16.29
CA PRO A 817 -6.57 -23.91 -15.06
C PRO A 817 -6.55 -23.08 -13.76
N ILE A 818 -6.03 -21.86 -13.79
CA ILE A 818 -6.02 -20.94 -12.63
C ILE A 818 -7.40 -20.34 -12.45
N GLY A 819 -8.09 -19.94 -13.53
CA GLY A 819 -9.48 -19.46 -13.47
C GLY A 819 -10.44 -20.50 -12.87
N ALA A 820 -10.18 -21.79 -13.09
CA ALA A 820 -10.91 -22.90 -12.50
C ALA A 820 -10.74 -23.04 -10.98
N ASP A 821 -9.73 -22.41 -10.37
CA ASP A 821 -9.52 -22.45 -8.91
C ASP A 821 -10.39 -21.47 -8.13
N TYR A 822 -10.93 -20.44 -8.81
CA TYR A 822 -11.68 -19.34 -8.21
C TYR A 822 -13.18 -19.59 -8.16
N LEU A 823 -13.69 -20.04 -9.31
CA LEU A 823 -15.08 -20.35 -9.50
C LEU A 823 -15.37 -21.69 -8.82
N VAL A 824 -16.39 -21.71 -7.97
CA VAL A 824 -16.95 -22.96 -7.46
C VAL A 824 -18.47 -22.98 -7.65
N ILE A 825 -19.03 -24.19 -7.76
CA ILE A 825 -20.47 -24.43 -7.69
C ILE A 825 -20.77 -24.95 -6.28
N GLY A 826 -21.87 -24.54 -5.68
CA GLY A 826 -22.23 -24.94 -4.31
C GLY A 826 -23.71 -24.83 -4.01
N PRO A 827 -24.18 -25.47 -2.93
CA PRO A 827 -25.59 -25.48 -2.57
C PRO A 827 -26.02 -24.19 -1.89
N MET A 828 -27.27 -23.80 -2.17
CA MET A 828 -28.03 -22.81 -1.41
C MET A 828 -29.32 -23.48 -0.93
N CYS A 829 -29.73 -23.26 0.32
CA CYS A 829 -30.93 -23.91 0.86
C CYS A 829 -31.56 -23.09 1.99
N ARG A 830 -32.79 -23.43 2.35
CA ARG A 830 -33.49 -22.80 3.48
C ARG A 830 -33.10 -23.37 4.84
N TYR A 831 -32.63 -24.61 4.89
CA TYR A 831 -32.33 -25.30 6.15
C TYR A 831 -30.88 -25.79 6.17
N ALA A 832 -30.17 -25.54 7.27
CA ALA A 832 -28.75 -25.92 7.37
C ALA A 832 -28.55 -27.44 7.31
N LYS A 833 -29.53 -28.20 7.84
CA LYS A 833 -29.55 -29.67 7.84
C LYS A 833 -29.42 -30.27 6.43
N ASP A 834 -29.85 -29.57 5.38
CA ASP A 834 -29.80 -30.06 4.00
C ASP A 834 -28.39 -29.95 3.38
N LEU A 835 -27.54 -29.04 3.87
CA LEU A 835 -26.24 -28.74 3.26
C LEU A 835 -25.30 -29.96 3.14
N PRO A 836 -25.15 -30.86 4.14
CA PRO A 836 -24.21 -31.98 4.05
C PRO A 836 -24.56 -32.96 2.93
N LEU A 837 -25.83 -33.35 2.80
CA LEU A 837 -26.26 -34.27 1.74
C LEU A 837 -26.13 -33.62 0.37
N LEU A 838 -26.54 -32.35 0.24
CA LEU A 838 -26.41 -31.61 -1.01
C LEU A 838 -24.94 -31.53 -1.45
N LEU A 839 -24.04 -31.13 -0.54
CA LEU A 839 -22.62 -31.06 -0.87
C LEU A 839 -22.03 -32.44 -1.18
N HIS A 840 -22.45 -33.50 -0.49
CA HIS A 840 -22.02 -34.87 -0.78
C HIS A 840 -22.36 -35.27 -2.23
N ILE A 841 -23.62 -35.07 -2.65
CA ILE A 841 -24.06 -35.38 -4.01
C ILE A 841 -23.34 -34.50 -5.04
N MET A 842 -23.24 -33.19 -4.78
CA MET A 842 -22.59 -32.25 -5.71
C MET A 842 -21.09 -32.54 -5.87
N ALA A 843 -20.38 -32.94 -4.80
CA ALA A 843 -18.97 -33.30 -4.83
C ALA A 843 -18.71 -34.66 -5.51
N GLY A 844 -19.68 -35.58 -5.49
CA GLY A 844 -19.58 -36.89 -6.14
C GLY A 844 -18.39 -37.69 -5.61
N PRO A 845 -17.48 -38.24 -6.44
CA PRO A 845 -16.33 -39.00 -5.97
C PRO A 845 -15.42 -38.23 -4.99
N ASN A 846 -15.39 -36.89 -5.08
CA ASN A 846 -14.59 -36.06 -4.18
C ASN A 846 -15.21 -35.88 -2.79
N ALA A 847 -16.46 -36.31 -2.56
CA ALA A 847 -17.13 -36.19 -1.27
C ALA A 847 -16.40 -36.94 -0.15
N ALA A 848 -15.69 -38.01 -0.49
CA ALA A 848 -14.85 -38.77 0.45
C ALA A 848 -13.71 -37.94 1.06
N GLN A 849 -13.32 -36.83 0.43
CA GLN A 849 -12.27 -35.93 0.94
C GLN A 849 -12.77 -35.01 2.07
N LEU A 850 -14.09 -34.90 2.26
CA LEU A 850 -14.72 -33.88 3.10
C LEU A 850 -15.21 -34.39 4.46
N ASN A 851 -15.27 -35.71 4.65
CA ASN A 851 -15.75 -36.35 5.87
C ASN A 851 -17.09 -35.77 6.39
N LEU A 852 -18.03 -35.45 5.48
CA LEU A 852 -19.25 -34.70 5.80
C LEU A 852 -20.19 -35.39 6.80
N LEU A 853 -20.08 -36.71 6.94
CA LEU A 853 -20.94 -37.53 7.78
C LEU A 853 -20.29 -37.92 9.11
N GLU A 854 -19.03 -37.54 9.35
CA GLU A 854 -18.36 -37.80 10.62
C GLU A 854 -18.96 -36.92 11.73
N PRO A 855 -19.36 -37.49 12.89
CA PRO A 855 -19.85 -36.71 14.02
C PRO A 855 -18.81 -35.71 14.52
N ILE A 856 -19.25 -34.50 14.89
CA ILE A 856 -18.38 -33.46 15.42
C ILE A 856 -18.59 -33.32 16.93
N SER A 857 -17.48 -33.33 17.68
CA SER A 857 -17.44 -33.05 19.11
C SER A 857 -17.36 -31.54 19.35
N TRP A 858 -18.43 -30.96 19.89
CA TRP A 858 -18.52 -29.52 20.15
C TRP A 858 -17.50 -29.00 21.17
N LYS A 859 -17.01 -29.88 22.06
CA LYS A 859 -16.01 -29.50 23.08
C LYS A 859 -14.63 -29.21 22.49
N ASP A 860 -14.37 -29.72 21.29
CA ASP A 860 -13.06 -29.68 20.65
C ASP A 860 -12.98 -28.62 19.53
N ILE A 861 -14.11 -27.99 19.17
CA ILE A 861 -14.12 -26.94 18.14
C ILE A 861 -13.51 -25.65 18.69
N LYS A 862 -12.52 -25.10 17.98
CA LYS A 862 -11.92 -23.80 18.28
C LYS A 862 -12.61 -22.72 17.46
N VAL A 863 -13.20 -21.73 18.13
CA VAL A 863 -13.91 -20.64 17.45
C VAL A 863 -13.02 -19.40 17.41
N PHE A 864 -12.44 -19.12 16.25
CA PHE A 864 -11.75 -17.86 15.99
C PHE A 864 -12.74 -16.82 15.48
N HIS A 865 -12.53 -15.56 15.80
CA HIS A 865 -13.39 -14.48 15.30
C HIS A 865 -12.59 -13.26 14.82
N PHE A 866 -13.11 -12.62 13.77
CA PHE A 866 -12.53 -11.41 13.19
C PHE A 866 -13.65 -10.41 12.91
N GLU A 867 -13.69 -9.31 13.67
CA GLU A 867 -14.82 -8.36 13.59
C GLU A 867 -14.80 -7.55 12.30
N GLU A 868 -13.68 -6.88 11.96
CA GLU A 868 -13.69 -5.84 10.92
C GLU A 868 -12.39 -5.74 10.13
N ILE A 869 -12.50 -5.67 8.80
CA ILE A 869 -11.38 -5.36 7.91
C ILE A 869 -11.13 -3.85 7.96
N LYS A 870 -10.00 -3.45 8.57
CA LYS A 870 -9.59 -2.05 8.63
C LYS A 870 -8.87 -1.63 7.36
N GLY A 871 -9.26 -0.50 6.79
CA GLY A 871 -8.56 0.09 5.65
C GLY A 871 -9.16 1.41 5.18
N PRO A 872 -8.34 2.31 4.62
CA PRO A 872 -8.80 3.62 4.15
C PRO A 872 -9.78 3.53 2.98
N LEU A 873 -9.86 2.40 2.29
CA LEU A 873 -10.73 2.17 1.12
C LEU A 873 -11.84 1.13 1.37
N ILE A 874 -11.88 0.51 2.54
CA ILE A 874 -12.94 -0.45 2.92
C ILE A 874 -14.12 0.32 3.53
N VAL A 875 -15.34 -0.14 3.24
CA VAL A 875 -16.58 0.38 3.86
C VAL A 875 -16.69 -0.24 5.27
N PRO A 876 -16.85 0.60 6.32
CA PRO A 876 -16.95 0.11 7.69
C PRO A 876 -18.26 -0.65 7.93
N LEU A 877 -18.29 -1.47 8.98
CA LEU A 877 -19.52 -2.17 9.40
C LEU A 877 -20.60 -1.19 9.86
N THR A 878 -21.85 -1.44 9.47
CA THR A 878 -23.01 -0.80 10.11
C THR A 878 -23.18 -1.32 11.54
N GLU A 879 -23.80 -0.51 12.38
CA GLU A 879 -23.99 -0.85 13.79
C GLU A 879 -24.84 -2.11 13.97
N ASP A 880 -25.89 -2.29 13.16
CA ASP A 880 -26.71 -3.52 13.16
C ASP A 880 -25.87 -4.76 12.86
N THR A 881 -24.99 -4.68 11.86
CA THR A 881 -24.13 -5.80 11.46
C THR A 881 -23.10 -6.11 12.56
N ARG A 882 -22.51 -5.07 13.16
CA ARG A 882 -21.57 -5.20 14.28
C ARG A 882 -22.24 -5.82 15.50
N THR A 883 -23.43 -5.35 15.85
CA THR A 883 -24.22 -5.85 16.98
C THR A 883 -24.60 -7.31 16.76
N ASN A 884 -25.08 -7.66 15.56
CA ASN A 884 -25.40 -9.04 15.22
C ASN A 884 -24.17 -9.97 15.30
N PHE A 885 -23.03 -9.53 14.77
CA PHE A 885 -21.78 -10.30 14.85
C PHE A 885 -21.36 -10.55 16.30
N ARG A 886 -21.35 -9.51 17.14
CA ARG A 886 -20.99 -9.64 18.56
C ARG A 886 -21.95 -10.55 19.32
N ARG A 887 -23.25 -10.51 19.00
CA ARG A 887 -24.25 -11.44 19.55
C ARG A 887 -23.92 -12.90 19.23
N VAL A 888 -23.46 -13.18 18.00
CA VAL A 888 -23.03 -14.54 17.61
C VAL A 888 -21.76 -14.96 18.36
N VAL A 889 -20.77 -14.07 18.51
CA VAL A 889 -19.55 -14.37 19.27
C VAL A 889 -19.88 -14.63 20.75
N HIS A 890 -20.72 -13.80 21.35
CA HIS A 890 -21.17 -13.95 22.74
C HIS A 890 -21.88 -15.29 23.00
N HIS A 891 -22.72 -15.74 22.07
CA HIS A 891 -23.38 -17.06 22.19
C HIS A 891 -22.37 -18.20 22.33
N PHE A 892 -21.24 -18.16 21.60
CA PHE A 892 -20.19 -19.17 21.76
C PHE A 892 -19.50 -19.10 23.13
N GLU A 893 -19.35 -17.91 23.69
CA GLU A 893 -18.80 -17.71 25.03
C GLU A 893 -19.76 -18.26 26.11
N GLU A 894 -21.07 -18.05 25.96
CA GLU A 894 -22.10 -18.54 26.89
C GLU A 894 -22.18 -20.07 26.95
N ILE A 895 -22.03 -20.75 25.81
CA ILE A 895 -22.03 -22.22 25.77
C ILE A 895 -20.68 -22.85 26.15
N GLY A 896 -19.72 -22.04 26.62
CA GLY A 896 -18.42 -22.49 27.11
C GLY A 896 -17.38 -22.81 26.03
N SER A 897 -17.58 -22.34 24.79
CA SER A 897 -16.58 -22.50 23.72
C SER A 897 -15.43 -21.51 23.92
N ARG A 898 -14.20 -21.96 23.64
CA ARG A 898 -13.03 -21.07 23.66
C ARG A 898 -13.04 -20.19 22.40
N THR A 899 -13.54 -18.96 22.53
CA THR A 899 -13.45 -17.95 21.49
C THR A 899 -12.06 -17.30 21.50
N THR A 900 -11.50 -16.99 20.32
CA THR A 900 -10.19 -16.31 20.23
C THR A 900 -10.21 -15.26 19.12
N PRO A 901 -9.91 -13.98 19.42
CA PRO A 901 -9.79 -12.96 18.39
C PRO A 901 -8.56 -13.26 17.52
N LEU A 902 -8.75 -13.29 16.20
CA LEU A 902 -7.65 -13.50 15.26
C LEU A 902 -7.14 -12.15 14.74
N ASN A 903 -5.82 -11.95 14.72
CA ASN A 903 -5.23 -10.74 14.16
C ASN A 903 -4.79 -11.00 12.71
N LEU A 904 -5.66 -10.67 11.75
CA LEU A 904 -5.36 -10.77 10.32
C LEU A 904 -5.18 -9.39 9.70
N ASP A 905 -4.07 -9.19 8.99
CA ASP A 905 -3.90 -8.03 8.12
C ASP A 905 -4.60 -8.28 6.77
N LEU A 906 -5.86 -7.88 6.70
CA LEU A 906 -6.68 -7.93 5.48
C LEU A 906 -6.80 -6.56 4.80
N THR A 907 -5.94 -5.60 5.11
CA THR A 907 -5.99 -4.25 4.51
C THR A 907 -5.80 -4.28 2.99
N LYS A 908 -5.18 -5.35 2.45
CA LYS A 908 -4.98 -5.60 1.01
C LYS A 908 -5.88 -6.68 0.42
N ALA A 909 -6.97 -7.05 1.08
CA ALA A 909 -7.84 -8.13 0.64
C ALA A 909 -8.39 -7.94 -0.79
N ILE A 910 -8.68 -6.71 -1.20
CA ILE A 910 -9.16 -6.41 -2.57
C ILE A 910 -8.05 -6.65 -3.58
N GLU A 911 -6.86 -6.07 -3.37
CA GLU A 911 -5.73 -6.23 -4.29
C GLU A 911 -5.25 -7.68 -4.39
N ILE A 912 -5.19 -8.39 -3.25
CA ILE A 912 -4.93 -9.83 -3.20
C ILE A 912 -5.94 -10.56 -4.05
N SER A 913 -7.23 -10.30 -3.87
CA SER A 913 -8.27 -11.01 -4.59
C SER A 913 -8.31 -10.69 -6.09
N LEU A 914 -8.08 -9.43 -6.46
CA LEU A 914 -8.01 -9.00 -7.85
C LEU A 914 -6.78 -9.57 -8.56
N SER A 915 -5.60 -9.64 -7.91
CA SER A 915 -4.36 -10.22 -8.49
C SER A 915 -4.51 -11.69 -8.92
N HIS A 916 -5.48 -12.33 -8.31
CA HIS A 916 -5.84 -13.71 -8.42
C HIS A 916 -6.97 -13.91 -9.46
N LEU A 917 -7.86 -12.91 -9.62
CA LEU A 917 -8.94 -12.86 -10.62
C LEU A 917 -8.45 -12.59 -12.05
N THR A 918 -7.21 -12.11 -12.23
CA THR A 918 -6.65 -11.67 -13.54
C THR A 918 -6.46 -12.78 -14.58
N ASN A 919 -6.59 -14.05 -14.19
CA ASN A 919 -6.39 -15.21 -15.06
C ASN A 919 -7.70 -15.93 -15.39
N VAL A 920 -8.85 -15.40 -14.92
CA VAL A 920 -10.12 -15.74 -15.54
C VAL A 920 -10.04 -15.16 -16.95
N PRO A 921 -10.06 -15.98 -18.02
CA PRO A 921 -10.03 -15.44 -19.37
C PRO A 921 -11.11 -14.38 -19.44
N ALA A 922 -10.79 -13.19 -19.95
CA ALA A 922 -11.81 -12.21 -20.30
C ALA A 922 -12.76 -12.96 -21.22
N VAL A 923 -13.86 -13.45 -20.65
CA VAL A 923 -14.94 -14.09 -21.38
C VAL A 923 -15.28 -12.98 -22.35
N TYR A 924 -14.98 -13.17 -23.63
CA TYR A 924 -15.15 -12.13 -24.63
C TYR A 924 -16.65 -11.80 -24.66
N VAL A 925 -17.08 -10.90 -23.75
CA VAL A 925 -18.45 -10.43 -23.53
C VAL A 925 -18.95 -9.84 -24.84
N THR A 926 -18.03 -9.28 -25.62
CA THR A 926 -18.25 -8.67 -26.93
C THR A 926 -18.13 -9.64 -28.11
N SER A 927 -17.85 -10.93 -27.88
CA SER A 927 -17.85 -11.97 -28.93
C SER A 927 -19.16 -12.75 -28.94
N ASP A 928 -19.68 -12.97 -30.15
CA ASP A 928 -20.83 -13.84 -30.35
C ASP A 928 -20.36 -15.30 -30.56
N PRO A 929 -20.73 -16.26 -29.70
CA PRO A 929 -20.41 -17.68 -29.93
C PRO A 929 -20.99 -18.24 -31.23
N LEU A 930 -22.04 -17.61 -31.77
CA LEU A 930 -22.69 -17.97 -33.03
C LEU A 930 -22.12 -17.18 -34.23
N ASN A 931 -21.28 -16.17 -33.98
CA ASN A 931 -20.60 -15.37 -35.00
C ASN A 931 -19.17 -14.98 -34.53
N PRO A 932 -18.16 -15.83 -34.77
CA PRO A 932 -16.79 -15.63 -34.28
C PRO A 932 -16.12 -14.34 -34.77
N ASP A 933 -16.57 -13.77 -35.90
CA ASP A 933 -16.02 -12.54 -36.49
C ASP A 933 -16.59 -11.26 -35.84
N PHE A 934 -17.62 -11.39 -35.00
CA PHE A 934 -18.26 -10.28 -34.32
C PHE A 934 -17.54 -10.01 -32.98
N CYS A 935 -16.66 -9.01 -32.94
CA CYS A 935 -16.06 -8.50 -31.70
C CYS A 935 -16.17 -6.98 -31.64
N LYS A 936 -16.99 -6.46 -30.72
CA LYS A 936 -17.10 -5.02 -30.49
C LYS A 936 -16.02 -4.52 -29.53
N SER A 937 -15.54 -3.30 -29.75
CA SER A 937 -14.63 -2.62 -28.81
C SER A 937 -15.32 -2.37 -27.47
N ILE A 938 -14.73 -2.85 -26.38
CA ILE A 938 -15.22 -2.65 -25.01
C ILE A 938 -15.35 -1.16 -24.65
N TYR A 939 -14.40 -0.34 -25.09
CA TYR A 939 -14.41 1.10 -24.83
C TYR A 939 -15.57 1.80 -25.54
N TRP A 940 -15.88 1.36 -26.76
CA TRP A 940 -17.01 1.90 -27.52
C TRP A 940 -18.35 1.50 -26.89
N GLU A 941 -18.51 0.24 -26.47
CA GLU A 941 -19.72 -0.21 -25.78
C GLU A 941 -19.89 0.46 -24.41
N LEU A 942 -18.82 0.76 -23.67
CA LEU A 942 -18.90 1.56 -22.43
C LEU A 942 -19.46 2.97 -22.70
N LEU A 943 -19.02 3.64 -23.76
CA LEU A 943 -19.56 4.93 -24.18
C LEU A 943 -21.04 4.83 -24.55
N LEU A 944 -21.41 3.81 -25.33
CA LEU A 944 -22.81 3.56 -25.70
C LEU A 944 -23.68 3.23 -24.47
N SER A 945 -23.12 2.54 -23.47
CA SER A 945 -23.84 2.16 -22.25
C SER A 945 -24.21 3.40 -21.42
N MET A 946 -23.32 4.40 -21.34
CA MET A 946 -23.59 5.66 -20.64
C MET A 946 -24.74 6.47 -21.24
N ILE A 947 -25.02 6.30 -22.54
CA ILE A 947 -26.16 6.95 -23.23
C ILE A 947 -27.33 5.99 -23.47
N GLY A 948 -27.32 4.80 -22.86
CA GLY A 948 -28.42 3.82 -22.94
C GLY A 948 -28.57 3.14 -24.31
N LYS A 949 -27.52 3.14 -25.15
CA LYS A 949 -27.50 2.55 -26.50
C LYS A 949 -26.73 1.22 -26.58
N SER A 950 -26.01 0.83 -25.54
CA SER A 950 -25.30 -0.45 -25.52
C SER A 950 -26.28 -1.62 -25.42
N GLN A 951 -25.91 -2.74 -26.03
CA GLN A 951 -26.61 -4.01 -25.89
C GLN A 951 -26.18 -4.79 -24.63
N PHE A 952 -25.16 -4.28 -23.91
CA PHE A 952 -24.60 -4.86 -22.70
C PHE A 952 -24.86 -3.94 -21.50
N THR A 953 -25.05 -4.55 -20.34
CA THR A 953 -25.17 -3.84 -19.09
C THR A 953 -23.83 -3.16 -18.73
N PHE A 954 -23.91 -1.95 -18.16
CA PHE A 954 -22.74 -1.20 -17.73
C PHE A 954 -21.86 -2.00 -16.75
N ALA A 955 -22.48 -2.72 -15.81
CA ALA A 955 -21.78 -3.54 -14.83
C ALA A 955 -20.94 -4.65 -15.49
N ALA A 956 -21.51 -5.38 -16.46
CA ALA A 956 -20.79 -6.44 -17.17
C ALA A 956 -19.60 -5.89 -17.95
N LEU A 957 -19.75 -4.73 -18.60
CA LEU A 957 -18.67 -4.05 -19.32
C LEU A 957 -17.55 -3.60 -18.38
N VAL A 958 -17.88 -3.01 -17.23
CA VAL A 958 -16.89 -2.58 -16.23
C VAL A 958 -16.15 -3.78 -15.62
N PHE A 959 -16.87 -4.85 -15.27
CA PHE A 959 -16.25 -6.06 -14.75
C PHE A 959 -15.30 -6.68 -15.78
N ASN A 960 -15.73 -6.75 -17.05
CA ASN A 960 -14.88 -7.23 -18.13
C ASN A 960 -13.62 -6.37 -18.30
N LEU A 961 -13.75 -5.04 -18.22
CA LEU A 961 -12.60 -4.13 -18.25
C LEU A 961 -11.63 -4.38 -17.08
N ILE A 962 -12.14 -4.62 -15.87
CA ILE A 962 -11.32 -4.93 -14.70
C ILE A 962 -10.53 -6.22 -14.94
N VAL A 963 -11.18 -7.29 -15.43
CA VAL A 963 -10.51 -8.57 -15.71
C VAL A 963 -9.49 -8.44 -16.84
N ASP A 964 -9.87 -7.81 -17.95
CA ASP A 964 -9.02 -7.56 -19.13
C ASP A 964 -7.77 -6.75 -18.75
N GLN A 965 -7.93 -5.74 -17.90
CA GLN A 965 -6.81 -4.91 -17.41
C GLN A 965 -6.03 -5.53 -16.25
N LYS A 966 -6.20 -6.85 -16.00
CA LYS A 966 -5.56 -7.59 -14.90
C LYS A 966 -5.76 -6.92 -13.53
N GLY A 967 -7.00 -6.53 -13.25
CA GLY A 967 -7.39 -5.84 -12.02
C GLY A 967 -6.81 -4.44 -11.88
N PHE A 968 -6.26 -3.86 -12.95
CA PHE A 968 -5.41 -2.68 -12.90
C PHE A 968 -4.21 -2.87 -11.95
N ILE A 969 -3.64 -4.07 -11.92
CA ILE A 969 -2.44 -4.39 -11.13
C ILE A 969 -1.29 -4.69 -12.10
N GLY A 970 -0.13 -4.06 -11.90
CA GLY A 970 1.09 -4.38 -12.66
C GLY A 970 1.59 -5.80 -12.39
N GLU A 971 2.33 -6.45 -13.30
CA GLU A 971 2.71 -7.86 -13.15
C GLU A 971 3.56 -8.11 -11.90
N ARG A 972 4.48 -7.19 -11.61
CA ARG A 972 5.30 -7.27 -10.39
C ARG A 972 4.49 -7.21 -9.09
N ASP A 973 3.51 -6.30 -9.02
CA ASP A 973 2.63 -6.18 -7.86
C ASP A 973 1.61 -7.32 -7.81
N ASN A 974 1.19 -7.85 -8.96
CA ASN A 974 0.33 -9.02 -9.04
C ASN A 974 0.99 -10.21 -8.34
N LEU A 975 2.25 -10.52 -8.69
CA LEU A 975 3.02 -11.58 -8.03
C LEU A 975 3.14 -11.34 -6.52
N ARG A 976 3.41 -10.10 -6.11
CA ARG A 976 3.50 -9.73 -4.69
C ARG A 976 2.18 -9.98 -3.95
N TYR A 977 1.06 -9.58 -4.52
CA TYR A 977 -0.26 -9.76 -3.91
C TYR A 977 -0.64 -11.25 -3.85
N ARG A 978 -0.22 -12.05 -4.82
CA ARG A 978 -0.32 -13.52 -4.76
C ARG A 978 0.47 -14.10 -3.58
N MET A 979 1.75 -13.73 -3.45
CA MET A 979 2.59 -14.17 -2.32
C MET A 979 1.98 -13.78 -0.96
N LEU A 980 1.43 -12.57 -0.84
CA LEU A 980 0.76 -12.12 0.38
C LEU A 980 -0.51 -12.97 0.65
N GLY A 981 -1.28 -13.27 -0.39
CA GLY A 981 -2.39 -14.22 -0.30
C GLY A 981 -1.95 -15.59 0.18
N ASP A 982 -0.86 -16.15 -0.35
CA ASP A 982 -0.32 -17.45 0.06
C ASP A 982 0.16 -17.46 1.52
N GLN A 983 0.74 -16.35 2.01
CA GLN A 983 1.11 -16.19 3.41
C GLN A 983 -0.12 -16.21 4.32
N ILE A 984 -1.17 -15.45 3.98
CA ILE A 984 -2.43 -15.43 4.74
C ILE A 984 -3.09 -16.80 4.70
N LYS A 985 -3.11 -17.46 3.53
CA LYS A 985 -3.65 -18.81 3.36
C LYS A 985 -2.94 -19.79 4.30
N SER A 986 -1.61 -19.80 4.29
CA SER A 986 -0.81 -20.71 5.12
C SER A 986 -1.08 -20.47 6.60
N HIS A 987 -1.07 -19.21 7.03
CA HIS A 987 -1.39 -18.84 8.40
C HIS A 987 -2.79 -19.29 8.83
N LEU A 988 -3.81 -19.11 7.98
CA LEU A 988 -5.17 -19.56 8.27
C LEU A 988 -5.28 -21.08 8.34
N ILE A 989 -4.61 -21.80 7.44
CA ILE A 989 -4.58 -23.27 7.48
C ILE A 989 -3.97 -23.75 8.79
N ASP A 990 -2.84 -23.17 9.19
CA ASP A 990 -2.12 -23.55 10.41
C ASP A 990 -2.95 -23.25 11.68
N VAL A 991 -3.62 -22.09 11.72
CA VAL A 991 -4.43 -21.68 12.87
C VAL A 991 -5.73 -22.47 12.97
N LEU A 992 -6.41 -22.70 11.84
CA LEU A 992 -7.69 -23.39 11.83
C LEU A 992 -7.53 -24.91 11.97
N GLY A 993 -6.49 -25.50 11.38
CA GLY A 993 -6.26 -26.95 11.46
C GLY A 993 -7.49 -27.77 11.07
N THR A 994 -7.72 -28.88 11.77
CA THR A 994 -8.85 -29.81 11.52
C THR A 994 -10.04 -29.61 12.46
N ASP A 995 -9.93 -28.69 13.41
CA ASP A 995 -10.90 -28.47 14.50
C ASP A 995 -11.26 -26.98 14.72
N GLY A 996 -10.71 -26.07 13.93
CA GLY A 996 -10.92 -24.64 14.05
C GLY A 996 -11.81 -24.05 12.95
N VAL A 997 -12.60 -23.05 13.34
CA VAL A 997 -13.43 -22.25 12.44
C VAL A 997 -13.21 -20.76 12.69
N LEU A 998 -13.27 -19.96 11.63
CA LEU A 998 -13.26 -18.50 11.69
C LEU A 998 -14.66 -17.96 11.44
N VAL A 999 -15.21 -17.22 12.41
CA VAL A 999 -16.45 -16.46 12.28
C VAL A 999 -16.11 -15.01 11.92
N ILE A 1000 -16.71 -14.52 10.85
CA ILE A 1000 -16.49 -13.16 10.30
C ILE A 1000 -17.82 -12.64 9.72
N PRO A 1001 -18.11 -11.32 9.72
CA PRO A 1001 -19.26 -10.79 8.98
C PRO A 1001 -19.21 -11.19 7.50
N THR A 1002 -20.36 -11.52 6.91
CA THR A 1002 -20.41 -11.84 5.47
C THR A 1002 -20.26 -10.59 4.61
N CYS A 1003 -20.81 -9.46 5.05
CA CYS A 1003 -20.71 -8.16 4.40
C CYS A 1003 -20.69 -7.08 5.49
N SER A 1004 -20.31 -5.85 5.14
CA SER A 1004 -20.33 -4.72 6.07
C SER A 1004 -21.74 -4.21 6.39
N THR A 1005 -22.73 -4.56 5.55
CA THR A 1005 -24.11 -4.09 5.64
C THR A 1005 -25.11 -5.21 5.33
N THR A 1006 -26.39 -4.98 5.62
CA THR A 1006 -27.52 -5.77 5.08
C THR A 1006 -27.73 -5.48 3.59
N ALA A 1007 -28.80 -6.04 3.00
CA ALA A 1007 -29.11 -5.91 1.57
C ALA A 1007 -29.07 -4.46 1.06
N TRP A 1008 -28.26 -4.23 0.03
CA TRP A 1008 -28.06 -2.92 -0.61
C TRP A 1008 -29.30 -2.47 -1.37
N ARG A 1009 -29.47 -1.15 -1.55
CA ARG A 1009 -30.42 -0.66 -2.57
C ARG A 1009 -29.92 -1.02 -3.96
N HIS A 1010 -30.83 -0.99 -4.93
CA HIS A 1010 -30.43 -1.13 -6.34
C HIS A 1010 -29.32 -0.14 -6.68
N TYR A 1011 -28.34 -0.57 -7.48
CA TYR A 1011 -27.16 0.21 -7.89
C TYR A 1011 -26.15 0.61 -6.79
N GLU A 1012 -26.44 0.39 -5.50
CA GLU A 1012 -25.48 0.70 -4.42
C GLU A 1012 -24.26 -0.24 -4.40
N TYR A 1013 -24.24 -1.30 -5.22
CA TYR A 1013 -23.08 -2.18 -5.37
C TYR A 1013 -21.84 -1.42 -5.87
N ALA A 1014 -22.02 -0.36 -6.68
CA ALA A 1014 -20.90 0.40 -7.25
C ALA A 1014 -20.09 1.13 -6.16
N VAL A 1015 -20.78 1.55 -5.09
CA VAL A 1015 -20.20 2.31 -3.98
C VAL A 1015 -19.87 1.43 -2.78
N ASN A 1016 -20.51 0.26 -2.66
CA ASN A 1016 -20.21 -0.75 -1.63
C ASN A 1016 -19.24 -1.84 -2.12
N LEU A 1017 -18.58 -1.65 -3.26
CA LEU A 1017 -17.71 -2.67 -3.87
C LEU A 1017 -16.61 -3.16 -2.90
N SER A 1018 -16.08 -2.27 -2.05
CA SER A 1018 -15.04 -2.66 -1.10
C SER A 1018 -15.53 -3.51 0.08
N SER A 1019 -16.84 -3.53 0.34
CA SER A 1019 -17.49 -4.44 1.30
C SER A 1019 -17.38 -5.91 0.88
N LEU A 1020 -17.09 -6.17 -0.39
CA LEU A 1020 -16.91 -7.54 -0.91
C LEU A 1020 -15.60 -8.17 -0.46
N ALA A 1021 -14.68 -7.40 0.13
CA ALA A 1021 -13.44 -7.89 0.72
C ALA A 1021 -13.67 -9.06 1.71
N TYR A 1022 -14.81 -9.06 2.43
CA TYR A 1022 -15.22 -10.10 3.38
C TYR A 1022 -15.53 -11.45 2.73
N VAL A 1023 -15.88 -11.48 1.45
CA VAL A 1023 -16.23 -12.72 0.72
C VAL A 1023 -15.17 -13.13 -0.28
N ILE A 1024 -14.65 -12.17 -1.07
CA ILE A 1024 -13.79 -12.44 -2.22
C ILE A 1024 -12.42 -13.00 -1.83
N ILE A 1025 -11.91 -12.61 -0.64
CA ILE A 1025 -10.63 -13.13 -0.15
C ILE A 1025 -10.67 -14.64 0.00
N PHE A 1026 -11.78 -15.23 0.47
CA PHE A 1026 -11.88 -16.67 0.67
C PHE A 1026 -12.04 -17.46 -0.64
N ASN A 1027 -12.44 -16.82 -1.75
CA ASN A 1027 -12.27 -17.40 -3.09
C ASN A 1027 -10.78 -17.46 -3.45
N ALA A 1028 -10.04 -16.36 -3.24
CA ALA A 1028 -8.61 -16.30 -3.55
C ALA A 1028 -7.77 -17.29 -2.74
N LEU A 1029 -8.06 -17.42 -1.44
CA LEU A 1029 -7.42 -18.39 -0.58
C LEU A 1029 -7.97 -19.81 -0.80
N GLY A 1030 -9.15 -19.94 -1.42
CA GLY A 1030 -9.83 -21.19 -1.76
C GLY A 1030 -10.26 -22.02 -0.56
N LEU A 1031 -10.52 -21.33 0.55
CA LEU A 1031 -11.01 -21.89 1.80
C LEU A 1031 -12.53 -22.09 1.71
N PRO A 1032 -13.12 -23.15 2.27
CA PRO A 1032 -14.57 -23.32 2.34
C PRO A 1032 -15.22 -22.27 3.23
N SER A 1033 -16.44 -21.87 2.88
CA SER A 1033 -17.12 -20.77 3.55
C SER A 1033 -18.64 -20.89 3.46
N THR A 1034 -19.33 -20.89 4.60
CA THR A 1034 -20.81 -20.91 4.67
C THR A 1034 -21.33 -19.57 5.17
N HIS A 1035 -22.26 -18.96 4.44
CA HIS A 1035 -23.10 -17.91 4.99
C HIS A 1035 -24.23 -18.52 5.83
N VAL A 1036 -24.46 -17.96 7.01
CA VAL A 1036 -25.45 -18.41 7.99
C VAL A 1036 -26.36 -17.24 8.37
N PRO A 1037 -27.68 -17.32 8.10
CA PRO A 1037 -28.64 -16.32 8.55
C PRO A 1037 -28.82 -16.38 10.07
N THR A 1038 -28.86 -15.22 10.72
CA THR A 1038 -28.96 -15.11 12.19
C THR A 1038 -30.06 -14.13 12.62
N GLY A 1039 -31.09 -13.96 11.80
CA GLY A 1039 -32.25 -13.11 12.07
C GLY A 1039 -32.32 -11.86 11.19
N LEU A 1040 -33.20 -10.93 11.58
CA LEU A 1040 -33.53 -9.71 10.82
C LEU A 1040 -33.04 -8.44 11.54
N SER A 1041 -32.63 -7.44 10.78
CA SER A 1041 -32.33 -6.10 11.28
C SER A 1041 -33.61 -5.38 11.73
N PRO A 1042 -33.50 -4.23 12.44
CA PRO A 1042 -34.66 -3.40 12.77
C PRO A 1042 -35.50 -2.97 11.55
N ASP A 1043 -34.88 -2.88 10.37
CA ASP A 1043 -35.55 -2.58 9.09
C ASP A 1043 -36.20 -3.81 8.42
N GLY A 1044 -36.17 -4.98 9.07
CA GLY A 1044 -36.72 -6.23 8.55
C GLY A 1044 -35.88 -6.91 7.46
N LEU A 1045 -34.61 -6.54 7.31
CA LEU A 1045 -33.70 -7.13 6.33
C LEU A 1045 -32.88 -8.26 6.94
N PRO A 1046 -32.57 -9.33 6.21
CA PRO A 1046 -31.76 -10.41 6.75
C PRO A 1046 -30.35 -9.97 7.17
N MET A 1047 -29.87 -10.57 8.26
CA MET A 1047 -28.53 -10.44 8.80
C MET A 1047 -27.90 -11.83 8.93
N GLY A 1048 -26.57 -11.90 8.94
CA GLY A 1048 -25.88 -13.16 9.16
C GLY A 1048 -24.37 -13.03 9.22
N VAL A 1049 -23.73 -14.15 9.53
CA VAL A 1049 -22.28 -14.28 9.60
C VAL A 1049 -21.79 -15.32 8.59
N GLN A 1050 -20.50 -15.28 8.32
CA GLN A 1050 -19.82 -16.27 7.50
C GLN A 1050 -18.92 -17.12 8.40
N VAL A 1051 -18.99 -18.44 8.21
CA VAL A 1051 -18.12 -19.42 8.88
C VAL A 1051 -17.14 -19.98 7.86
N VAL A 1052 -15.84 -19.84 8.14
CA VAL A 1052 -14.73 -20.29 7.28
C VAL A 1052 -13.94 -21.37 8.00
N ALA A 1053 -13.55 -22.44 7.29
CA ALA A 1053 -12.71 -23.51 7.83
C ALA A 1053 -11.46 -23.72 6.96
N ALA A 1054 -10.54 -24.56 7.40
CA ALA A 1054 -9.42 -25.01 6.58
C ALA A 1054 -9.91 -25.82 5.35
N PRO A 1055 -9.11 -25.94 4.27
CA PRO A 1055 -9.49 -26.73 3.10
C PRO A 1055 -9.87 -28.16 3.49
N HIS A 1056 -10.91 -28.68 2.84
CA HIS A 1056 -11.50 -30.01 3.08
C HIS A 1056 -12.15 -30.21 4.45
N GLN A 1057 -12.20 -29.18 5.30
CA GLN A 1057 -12.95 -29.19 6.56
C GLN A 1057 -14.33 -28.54 6.41
N ASP A 1058 -14.94 -28.61 5.22
CA ASP A 1058 -16.28 -28.09 4.91
C ASP A 1058 -17.33 -28.57 5.94
N ARG A 1059 -17.19 -29.81 6.44
CA ARG A 1059 -18.00 -30.38 7.53
C ARG A 1059 -18.14 -29.46 8.75
N LEU A 1060 -17.07 -28.73 9.12
CA LEU A 1060 -17.08 -27.81 10.25
C LEU A 1060 -17.96 -26.58 9.95
N CYS A 1061 -17.83 -26.00 8.74
CA CYS A 1061 -18.69 -24.91 8.31
C CYS A 1061 -20.18 -25.31 8.32
N LEU A 1062 -20.49 -26.54 7.90
CA LEU A 1062 -21.87 -27.04 7.83
C LEU A 1062 -22.45 -27.35 9.21
N ALA A 1063 -21.65 -27.95 10.11
CA ALA A 1063 -22.08 -28.20 11.48
C ALA A 1063 -22.31 -26.90 12.24
N MET A 1064 -21.42 -25.92 12.09
CA MET A 1064 -21.60 -24.58 12.65
C MET A 1064 -22.87 -23.91 12.13
N ALA A 1065 -23.18 -24.07 10.83
CA ALA A 1065 -24.42 -23.56 10.27
C ALA A 1065 -25.66 -24.17 10.94
N LYS A 1066 -25.65 -25.49 11.18
CA LYS A 1066 -26.74 -26.18 11.90
C LYS A 1066 -26.89 -25.70 13.34
N HIS A 1067 -25.78 -25.55 14.06
CA HIS A 1067 -25.83 -25.07 15.45
C HIS A 1067 -26.33 -23.63 15.54
N LEU A 1068 -25.88 -22.77 14.64
CA LEU A 1068 -26.34 -21.38 14.58
C LEU A 1068 -27.80 -21.26 14.12
N GLU A 1069 -28.29 -22.16 13.27
CA GLU A 1069 -29.71 -22.29 12.94
C GLU A 1069 -30.53 -22.59 14.20
N GLU A 1070 -30.11 -23.57 15.01
CA GLU A 1070 -30.77 -23.93 16.27
C GLU A 1070 -30.76 -22.76 17.28
N ALA A 1071 -29.68 -21.98 17.33
CA ALA A 1071 -29.52 -20.87 18.27
C ALA A 1071 -30.25 -19.59 17.84
N PHE A 1072 -30.30 -19.29 16.53
CA PHE A 1072 -30.76 -18.00 16.00
C PHE A 1072 -31.98 -18.08 15.08
N GLY A 1073 -32.49 -19.29 14.80
CA GLY A 1073 -33.72 -19.52 14.02
C GLY A 1073 -33.55 -19.64 12.51
N GLY A 1074 -32.35 -19.40 11.95
CA GLY A 1074 -32.05 -19.61 10.53
C GLY A 1074 -32.87 -18.73 9.57
N TRP A 1075 -33.45 -19.35 8.53
CA TRP A 1075 -34.31 -18.68 7.56
C TRP A 1075 -35.67 -18.32 8.15
N THR A 1076 -36.10 -17.08 7.94
CA THR A 1076 -37.42 -16.59 8.35
C THR A 1076 -38.20 -16.13 7.12
N PRO A 1077 -39.44 -16.60 6.88
CA PRO A 1077 -40.25 -16.11 5.77
C PRO A 1077 -40.38 -14.57 5.78
N PRO A 1078 -40.37 -13.90 4.61
CA PRO A 1078 -40.58 -12.45 4.51
C PRO A 1078 -41.91 -12.01 5.17
N PRO A 1079 -41.92 -10.87 5.89
CA PRO A 1079 -43.05 -10.41 6.72
C PRO A 1079 -44.26 -9.84 5.96
#